data_AF-A0AAW3U395-F1
#
_entry.id   AF-A0AAW3U395-F1
#
_cell.length_a   1.000
_cell.length_b   1.000
_cell.length_c   1.000
_cell.angle_alpha   90.00
_cell.angle_beta   90.00
_cell.angle_gamma   90.00
#
_symmetry.space_group_name_H-M   'P 1'
#
loop_
_entity.id
_entity.type
_entity.pdbx_description
1 polymer ?
#
loop_
_entity_poly.entity_id
_entity_poly.type
_entity_poly.pdbx_seq_one_letter_code
_entity_poly.pdbx_strand_id
1 'polypeptide(L)'
;MAPTPGWVVADAVPDNVPGAAGLRYELVSDQVDLTGRVPQAYRRLSYTVQRAKSLEEAGQISIDYQPQYQQLELNSLEVWRAGKRIDMRTQAHYARLRRESGLENGLIDGALTLSITLPDLRVGDRVDYGVTISGSNPVFGKGYYDVFEARYGVPLGERRVRVRYRADMPLQWRISAPGFGRNVRTLDGVTQLDIGASNIAAVQEEKDAPDDLDPYGVIEVSTAGSWGAVAAWAAQLYPRAFNQTQVAAKMAQSLGLRSDDPQGALLRAVAFVQGEIRYVGLDMGENSHAPHAPEVTLRNRYGDCKDKATLLIALLQLAGIRAEPVLVNSDKGHGLEKRLPSPYAFDHVVVRAHLPQGEVWVDATRDREEGPLAQRRPLPFVRGLPVIAGQDTLVEVPAPMPALPQIEVNEEISISLRKPQRWASFTVDTIYRQGRGERVAGSFDDDGAQTVGEHYLEFMQQYYTALTQVSVPSIDAADPLNVRTHEAYRLEWPAKEGDELGFPLFQLGEWMDALPKEPRKSPLALGGPRLARQTVRVHSDPATQVEADTQVVANPWFRFSRSIAMREGKLVIVGEWQRFTDRIPANGVTRAAADMERARDLLYFNHDLRPQRRTQPPDWRALGYPLAGLVALVSLLVACFFWWRGGGLGGIMFDPHATVARMPQHARLRWSAWAVFAVTTLLSAWVWLHALPLWAKAGGVIVVVAIALLGCVLLKQILRWMGSGAQLGQVLPAMAGCALPWLVCLLAAVVALKGQVALLRTGATDPAGMAQLATCILLLMLGALWWSVCSVQAVAAAAGCARTRAFGAWALTVAALGILIAVLSVPVAVVALA
;
A
#
# COMPACT_ATOMS: atom_id res chain seq x y z
N MET A 1 -21.20 27.73 -52.60
CA MET A 1 -20.90 26.55 -53.45
C MET A 1 -19.94 27.02 -54.54
N ALA A 2 -18.90 26.26 -54.84
CA ALA A 2 -17.89 26.59 -55.85
C ALA A 2 -17.38 25.31 -56.52
N PRO A 3 -16.75 25.35 -57.71
CA PRO A 3 -16.05 24.17 -58.23
C PRO A 3 -14.83 23.81 -57.36
N THR A 4 -14.33 22.58 -57.46
CA THR A 4 -13.06 22.18 -56.82
C THR A 4 -11.90 23.01 -57.40
N PRO A 5 -10.99 23.58 -56.58
CA PRO A 5 -9.85 24.33 -57.07
C PRO A 5 -8.95 23.49 -57.99
N GLY A 6 -8.44 24.09 -59.08
CA GLY A 6 -7.67 23.37 -60.09
C GLY A 6 -6.31 22.84 -59.64
N TRP A 7 -5.81 23.28 -58.47
CA TRP A 7 -4.55 22.80 -57.90
C TRP A 7 -4.71 21.49 -57.09
N VAL A 8 -5.95 21.12 -56.76
CA VAL A 8 -6.30 19.92 -55.97
C VAL A 8 -6.05 18.67 -56.81
N VAL A 9 -5.38 17.68 -56.21
CA VAL A 9 -5.16 16.37 -56.83
C VAL A 9 -6.34 15.47 -56.50
N ALA A 10 -6.98 14.89 -57.52
CA ALA A 10 -8.08 13.95 -57.34
C ALA A 10 -7.57 12.59 -56.81
N ASP A 11 -7.88 12.28 -55.56
CA ASP A 11 -7.56 10.97 -54.97
C ASP A 11 -8.57 9.90 -55.36
N ALA A 12 -8.06 8.69 -55.62
CA ALA A 12 -8.89 7.52 -55.79
C ALA A 12 -9.51 7.11 -54.44
N VAL A 13 -10.75 6.66 -54.48
CA VAL A 13 -11.45 6.12 -53.32
C VAL A 13 -11.29 4.60 -53.34
N PRO A 14 -10.66 3.98 -52.32
CA PRO A 14 -10.53 2.53 -52.25
C PRO A 14 -11.88 1.81 -52.24
N ASP A 15 -11.98 0.67 -52.93
CA ASP A 15 -13.20 -0.14 -52.95
C ASP A 15 -13.36 -1.02 -51.69
N ASN A 16 -12.26 -1.28 -50.98
CA ASN A 16 -12.22 -2.15 -49.80
C ASN A 16 -11.41 -1.52 -48.66
N VAL A 17 -11.94 -1.65 -47.44
CA VAL A 17 -11.28 -1.25 -46.19
C VAL A 17 -11.54 -2.35 -45.16
N PRO A 18 -10.54 -3.19 -44.86
CA PRO A 18 -10.70 -4.31 -43.92
C PRO A 18 -11.08 -3.84 -42.52
N GLY A 19 -11.94 -4.62 -41.84
CA GLY A 19 -12.29 -4.42 -40.42
C GLY A 19 -13.35 -3.33 -40.15
N ALA A 20 -13.88 -2.67 -41.18
CA ALA A 20 -14.99 -1.74 -41.02
C ALA A 20 -16.31 -2.46 -40.66
N ALA A 21 -17.09 -1.87 -39.77
CA ALA A 21 -18.31 -2.46 -39.23
C ALA A 21 -19.55 -1.56 -39.39
N GLY A 22 -19.46 -0.28 -39.01
CA GLY A 22 -20.55 0.69 -39.08
C GLY A 22 -20.45 1.59 -40.30
N LEU A 23 -19.71 2.70 -40.17
CA LEU A 23 -19.22 3.47 -41.31
C LEU A 23 -17.87 2.90 -41.76
N ARG A 24 -17.74 2.70 -43.07
CA ARG A 24 -16.48 2.35 -43.70
C ARG A 24 -15.87 3.62 -44.26
N TYR A 25 -14.86 4.16 -43.59
CA TYR A 25 -14.13 5.34 -44.08
C TYR A 25 -13.12 4.91 -45.15
N GLU A 26 -13.34 5.33 -46.39
CA GLU A 26 -12.45 4.98 -47.50
C GLU A 26 -11.34 6.00 -47.70
N LEU A 27 -11.62 7.29 -47.54
CA LEU A 27 -10.66 8.35 -47.85
C LEU A 27 -10.80 9.54 -46.89
N VAL A 28 -9.66 9.97 -46.36
CA VAL A 28 -9.46 11.28 -45.74
C VAL A 28 -8.31 11.98 -46.46
N SER A 29 -8.62 12.99 -47.27
CA SER A 29 -7.65 13.78 -48.03
C SER A 29 -7.68 15.24 -47.59
N ASP A 30 -6.57 15.70 -47.01
CA ASP A 30 -6.33 17.12 -46.72
C ASP A 30 -5.27 17.63 -47.70
N GLN A 31 -5.56 18.73 -48.37
CA GLN A 31 -4.63 19.36 -49.31
C GLN A 31 -4.59 20.85 -49.04
N VAL A 32 -3.39 21.42 -48.99
CA VAL A 32 -3.18 22.83 -48.69
C VAL A 32 -2.36 23.47 -49.80
N ASP A 33 -2.80 24.62 -50.30
CA ASP A 33 -2.03 25.48 -51.17
C ASP A 33 -1.65 26.79 -50.46
N LEU A 34 -0.34 27.00 -50.33
CA LEU A 34 0.32 28.18 -49.75
C LEU A 34 1.03 29.01 -50.81
N THR A 35 0.82 28.72 -52.09
CA THR A 35 1.45 29.46 -53.19
C THR A 35 0.69 30.74 -53.56
N GLY A 36 -0.62 30.78 -53.27
CA GLY A 36 -1.48 31.94 -53.47
C GLY A 36 -1.26 33.08 -52.46
N ARG A 37 -2.06 34.14 -52.62
CA ARG A 37 -2.06 35.29 -51.68
C ARG A 37 -2.64 34.93 -50.31
N VAL A 38 -3.57 34.00 -50.29
CA VAL A 38 -4.28 33.53 -49.10
C VAL A 38 -4.17 32.01 -49.09
N PRO A 39 -3.86 31.38 -47.95
CA PRO A 39 -3.88 29.93 -47.83
C PRO A 39 -5.23 29.35 -48.21
N GLN A 40 -5.22 28.23 -48.95
CA GLN A 40 -6.42 27.45 -49.24
C GLN A 40 -6.25 26.02 -48.75
N ALA A 41 -7.16 25.55 -47.90
CA ALA A 41 -7.20 24.19 -47.39
C ALA A 41 -8.42 23.47 -47.98
N TYR A 42 -8.19 22.40 -48.75
CA TYR A 42 -9.19 21.52 -49.30
C TYR A 42 -9.25 20.22 -48.49
N ARG A 43 -10.43 19.83 -48.03
CA ARG A 43 -10.69 18.54 -47.39
C ARG A 43 -11.70 17.74 -48.21
N ARG A 44 -11.40 16.46 -48.47
CA ARG A 44 -12.33 15.48 -49.02
C ARG A 44 -12.47 14.28 -48.11
N LEU A 45 -13.72 13.87 -47.87
CA LEU A 45 -14.07 12.71 -47.07
C LEU A 45 -14.94 11.77 -47.88
N SER A 46 -14.66 10.47 -47.83
CA SER A 46 -15.52 9.41 -48.38
C SER A 46 -15.77 8.33 -47.33
N TYR A 47 -17.04 7.97 -47.14
CA TYR A 47 -17.44 6.83 -46.31
C TYR A 47 -18.69 6.12 -46.83
N THR A 48 -18.76 4.80 -46.65
CA THR A 48 -19.94 3.97 -46.95
C THR A 48 -20.70 3.57 -45.70
N VAL A 49 -22.03 3.65 -45.74
CA VAL A 49 -22.92 3.18 -44.66
C VAL A 49 -23.08 1.66 -44.74
N GLN A 50 -22.55 0.90 -43.78
CA GLN A 50 -22.67 -0.57 -43.79
C GLN A 50 -23.81 -1.08 -42.89
N ARG A 51 -24.24 -0.30 -41.90
CA ARG A 51 -25.29 -0.68 -40.94
C ARG A 51 -26.37 0.38 -40.84
N ALA A 52 -27.61 -0.06 -40.62
CA ALA A 52 -28.75 0.82 -40.44
C ALA A 52 -28.57 1.81 -39.28
N LYS A 53 -27.95 1.37 -38.17
CA LYS A 53 -27.67 2.25 -37.00
C LYS A 53 -26.76 3.43 -37.34
N SER A 54 -25.93 3.32 -38.37
CA SER A 54 -25.00 4.38 -38.78
C SER A 54 -25.61 5.39 -39.75
N LEU A 55 -26.88 5.23 -40.16
CA LEU A 55 -27.55 6.16 -41.08
C LEU A 55 -27.70 7.56 -40.50
N GLU A 56 -27.98 7.66 -39.20
CA GLU A 56 -28.15 8.94 -38.51
C GLU A 56 -26.87 9.76 -38.55
N GLU A 57 -25.76 9.16 -38.11
CA GLU A 57 -24.42 9.77 -38.14
C GLU A 57 -23.99 10.10 -39.58
N ALA A 58 -24.14 9.15 -40.52
CA ALA A 58 -23.72 9.35 -41.91
C ALA A 58 -24.49 10.45 -42.65
N GLY A 59 -25.74 10.70 -42.26
CA GLY A 59 -26.61 11.70 -42.88
C GLY A 59 -26.38 13.11 -42.39
N GLN A 60 -25.56 13.32 -41.35
CA GLN A 60 -25.26 14.63 -40.78
C GLN A 60 -23.79 14.97 -41.01
N ILE A 61 -23.54 16.06 -41.73
CA ILE A 61 -22.19 16.60 -41.97
C ILE A 61 -22.10 17.95 -41.30
N SER A 62 -21.04 18.18 -40.52
CA SER A 62 -20.75 19.46 -39.88
C SER A 62 -19.37 19.93 -40.29
N ILE A 63 -19.28 21.19 -40.73
CA ILE A 63 -18.03 21.81 -41.17
C ILE A 63 -17.89 23.16 -40.47
N ASP A 64 -16.87 23.28 -39.63
CA ASP A 64 -16.59 24.50 -38.87
C ASP A 64 -15.60 25.40 -39.62
N TYR A 65 -15.80 26.71 -39.53
CA TYR A 65 -14.90 27.72 -40.08
C TYR A 65 -15.03 29.04 -39.33
N GLN A 66 -14.00 29.87 -39.45
CA GLN A 66 -13.89 31.16 -38.78
C GLN A 66 -14.29 32.31 -39.73
N PRO A 67 -15.54 32.80 -39.70
CA PRO A 67 -16.07 33.69 -40.73
C PRO A 67 -15.39 35.06 -40.81
N GLN A 68 -14.63 35.46 -39.80
CA GLN A 68 -13.93 36.75 -39.77
C GLN A 68 -12.74 36.80 -40.74
N TYR A 69 -12.07 35.67 -40.96
CA TYR A 69 -10.88 35.58 -41.79
C TYR A 69 -10.85 34.36 -42.73
N GLN A 70 -11.86 33.49 -42.66
CA GLN A 70 -12.03 32.34 -43.54
C GLN A 70 -13.33 32.41 -44.34
N GLN A 71 -13.25 31.90 -45.57
CA GLN A 71 -14.38 31.65 -46.44
C GLN A 71 -14.50 30.14 -46.69
N LEU A 72 -15.68 29.59 -46.42
CA LEU A 72 -16.02 28.19 -46.68
C LEU A 72 -16.73 28.03 -48.03
N GLU A 73 -16.25 27.09 -48.83
CA GLU A 73 -16.84 26.70 -50.11
C GLU A 73 -17.10 25.20 -50.15
N LEU A 74 -18.37 24.81 -50.26
CA LEU A 74 -18.75 23.42 -50.59
C LEU A 74 -18.47 23.16 -52.07
N ASN A 75 -17.53 22.26 -52.36
CA ASN A 75 -17.10 21.93 -53.72
C ASN A 75 -17.92 20.79 -54.32
N SER A 76 -18.05 19.68 -53.58
CA SER A 76 -18.81 18.50 -53.96
C SER A 76 -19.59 17.95 -52.77
N LEU A 77 -20.76 17.37 -53.04
CA LEU A 77 -21.58 16.62 -52.09
C LEU A 77 -22.36 15.56 -52.86
N GLU A 78 -21.93 14.32 -52.77
CA GLU A 78 -22.37 13.24 -53.63
C GLU A 78 -22.74 12.01 -52.83
N VAL A 79 -23.80 11.32 -53.28
CA VAL A 79 -24.13 9.98 -52.84
C VAL A 79 -23.96 9.03 -54.01
N TRP A 80 -23.20 7.97 -53.80
CA TRP A 80 -23.02 6.88 -54.76
C TRP A 80 -23.86 5.69 -54.31
N ARG A 81 -24.86 5.33 -55.13
CA ARG A 81 -25.80 4.22 -54.88
C ARG A 81 -25.74 3.24 -56.03
N ALA A 82 -25.35 2.00 -55.77
CA ALA A 82 -25.21 0.95 -56.79
C ALA A 82 -24.41 1.41 -58.03
N GLY A 83 -23.31 2.14 -57.81
CA GLY A 83 -22.45 2.69 -58.86
C GLY A 83 -22.97 3.96 -59.55
N LYS A 84 -24.20 4.41 -59.26
CA LYS A 84 -24.76 5.66 -59.78
C LYS A 84 -24.44 6.83 -58.86
N ARG A 85 -23.88 7.90 -59.42
CA ARG A 85 -23.64 9.18 -58.73
C ARG A 85 -24.93 10.00 -58.65
N ILE A 86 -25.23 10.52 -57.46
CA ILE A 86 -26.34 11.43 -57.16
C ILE A 86 -25.75 12.70 -56.56
N ASP A 87 -25.94 13.84 -57.22
CA ASP A 87 -25.54 15.14 -56.67
C ASP A 87 -26.56 15.56 -55.61
N MET A 88 -26.09 15.67 -54.37
CA MET A 88 -26.92 16.03 -53.22
C MET A 88 -26.90 17.53 -52.94
N ARG A 89 -26.12 18.34 -53.69
CA ARG A 89 -25.99 19.78 -53.38
C ARG A 89 -27.31 20.54 -53.44
N THR A 90 -28.22 20.16 -54.33
CA THR A 90 -29.54 20.79 -54.47
C THR A 90 -30.64 20.12 -53.66
N GLN A 91 -30.36 18.95 -53.06
CA GLN A 91 -31.34 18.14 -52.33
C GLN A 91 -31.12 18.18 -50.81
N ALA A 92 -29.87 18.38 -50.37
CA ALA A 92 -29.52 18.46 -48.96
C ALA A 92 -30.12 19.70 -48.30
N HIS A 93 -30.41 19.57 -47.01
CA HIS A 93 -30.79 20.69 -46.17
C HIS A 93 -29.54 21.33 -45.55
N TYR A 94 -29.47 22.66 -45.59
CA TYR A 94 -28.35 23.42 -45.07
C TYR A 94 -28.79 24.34 -43.94
N ALA A 95 -28.06 24.31 -42.82
CA ALA A 95 -28.19 25.29 -41.76
C ALA A 95 -26.81 25.87 -41.44
N ARG A 96 -26.74 27.21 -41.39
CA ARG A 96 -25.59 27.90 -40.83
C ARG A 96 -25.87 28.15 -39.36
N LEU A 97 -25.11 27.49 -38.50
CA LEU A 97 -25.31 27.51 -37.06
C LEU A 97 -24.15 28.27 -36.42
N ARG A 98 -24.47 28.98 -35.35
CA ARG A 98 -23.49 29.53 -34.41
C ARG A 98 -23.66 28.73 -33.14
N ARG A 99 -22.83 27.71 -32.96
CA ARG A 99 -22.95 26.76 -31.84
C ARG A 99 -22.24 27.28 -30.59
N GLU A 100 -21.15 28.03 -30.74
CA GLU A 100 -20.26 28.52 -29.65
C GLU A 100 -20.02 27.39 -28.64
N SER A 101 -19.31 26.33 -29.05
CA SER A 101 -19.20 25.07 -28.29
C SER A 101 -18.63 25.23 -26.87
N GLY A 102 -17.93 26.34 -26.60
CA GLY A 102 -17.40 26.70 -25.29
C GLY A 102 -18.24 27.70 -24.49
N LEU A 103 -19.45 28.06 -24.92
CA LEU A 103 -20.24 29.12 -24.30
C LEU A 103 -20.53 28.88 -22.81
N GLU A 104 -20.84 27.63 -22.44
CA GLU A 104 -21.08 27.23 -21.05
C GLU A 104 -19.83 27.40 -20.16
N ASN A 105 -18.64 27.37 -20.77
CA ASN A 105 -17.35 27.64 -20.13
C ASN A 105 -16.95 29.13 -20.24
N GLY A 106 -17.85 30.00 -20.70
CA GLY A 106 -17.59 31.42 -20.92
C GLY A 106 -16.66 31.72 -22.10
N LEU A 107 -16.50 30.78 -23.04
CA LEU A 107 -15.67 30.93 -24.24
C LEU A 107 -16.55 31.21 -25.46
N ILE A 108 -16.21 32.26 -26.21
CA ILE A 108 -16.85 32.64 -27.46
C ILE A 108 -15.75 32.77 -28.51
N ASP A 109 -15.76 31.88 -29.49
CA ASP A 109 -14.75 31.81 -30.55
C ASP A 109 -15.23 32.42 -31.87
N GLY A 110 -16.53 32.68 -31.99
CA GLY A 110 -17.15 33.27 -33.18
C GLY A 110 -17.19 32.34 -34.39
N ALA A 111 -16.90 31.05 -34.22
CA ALA A 111 -16.94 30.06 -35.28
C ALA A 111 -18.38 29.81 -35.78
N LEU A 112 -18.51 29.52 -37.08
CA LEU A 112 -19.76 29.09 -37.68
C LEU A 112 -19.64 27.63 -38.14
N THR A 113 -20.70 26.88 -37.92
CA THR A 113 -20.85 25.50 -38.40
C THR A 113 -21.80 25.50 -39.60
N LEU A 114 -21.36 24.97 -40.74
CA LEU A 114 -22.25 24.57 -41.81
C LEU A 114 -22.74 23.15 -41.50
N SER A 115 -23.99 23.03 -41.07
CA SER A 115 -24.69 21.75 -40.88
C SER A 115 -25.39 21.36 -42.17
N ILE A 116 -25.12 20.16 -42.66
CA ILE A 116 -25.71 19.59 -43.87
C ILE A 116 -26.43 18.30 -43.48
N THR A 117 -27.71 18.19 -43.85
CA THR A 117 -28.50 16.98 -43.65
C THR A 117 -28.84 16.36 -44.99
N LEU A 118 -28.39 15.12 -45.20
CA LEU A 118 -28.61 14.36 -46.42
C LEU A 118 -29.96 13.62 -46.36
N PRO A 119 -30.90 13.90 -47.29
CA PRO A 119 -32.14 13.15 -47.40
C PRO A 119 -31.90 11.79 -48.10
N ASP A 120 -32.84 10.86 -47.90
CA ASP A 120 -32.87 9.54 -48.55
C ASP A 120 -31.52 8.79 -48.50
N LEU A 121 -30.81 8.81 -47.37
CA LEU A 121 -29.61 7.98 -47.20
C LEU A 121 -30.00 6.54 -46.87
N ARG A 122 -29.32 5.54 -47.47
CA ARG A 122 -29.61 4.12 -47.32
C ARG A 122 -28.35 3.31 -47.01
N VAL A 123 -28.55 2.13 -46.42
CA VAL A 123 -27.45 1.17 -46.22
C VAL A 123 -26.89 0.76 -47.58
N GLY A 124 -25.56 0.81 -47.72
CA GLY A 124 -24.82 0.58 -48.95
C GLY A 124 -24.48 1.85 -49.73
N ASP A 125 -25.07 3.01 -49.38
CA ASP A 125 -24.70 4.28 -49.99
C ASP A 125 -23.32 4.74 -49.52
N ARG A 126 -22.54 5.28 -50.46
CA ARG A 126 -21.28 5.99 -50.16
C ARG A 126 -21.47 7.49 -50.27
N VAL A 127 -21.19 8.20 -49.20
CA VAL A 127 -21.17 9.67 -49.16
C VAL A 127 -19.75 10.14 -49.49
N ASP A 128 -19.63 11.06 -50.44
CA ASP A 128 -18.36 11.68 -50.86
C ASP A 128 -18.55 13.19 -50.95
N TYR A 129 -17.80 13.95 -50.17
CA TYR A 129 -17.90 15.41 -50.19
C TYR A 129 -16.53 16.07 -50.08
N GLY A 130 -16.44 17.27 -50.65
CA GLY A 130 -15.23 18.07 -50.70
C GLY A 130 -15.53 19.53 -50.37
N VAL A 131 -14.69 20.13 -49.53
CA VAL A 131 -14.82 21.51 -49.05
C VAL A 131 -13.48 22.24 -49.15
N THR A 132 -13.54 23.54 -49.46
CA THR A 132 -12.37 24.42 -49.46
C THR A 132 -12.60 25.52 -48.43
N ILE A 133 -11.63 25.71 -47.55
CA ILE A 133 -11.55 26.83 -46.63
C ILE A 133 -10.40 27.72 -47.11
N SER A 134 -10.70 28.97 -47.48
CA SER A 134 -9.70 29.96 -47.87
C SER A 134 -9.56 30.99 -46.77
N GLY A 135 -8.35 31.24 -46.28
CA GLY A 135 -8.11 32.18 -45.18
C GLY A 135 -7.26 31.63 -44.05
N SER A 136 -6.61 32.52 -43.32
CA SER A 136 -5.81 32.22 -42.14
C SER A 136 -5.93 33.34 -41.13
N ASN A 137 -5.72 33.04 -39.85
CA ASN A 137 -5.79 34.06 -38.82
C ASN A 137 -4.68 35.12 -39.03
N PRO A 138 -5.02 36.42 -39.12
CA PRO A 138 -4.04 37.48 -39.36
C PRO A 138 -2.97 37.59 -38.27
N VAL A 139 -3.22 37.08 -37.05
CA VAL A 139 -2.26 37.13 -35.93
C VAL A 139 -0.94 36.42 -36.22
N PHE A 140 -0.93 35.48 -37.17
CA PHE A 140 0.27 34.76 -37.58
C PHE A 140 1.09 35.50 -38.65
N GLY A 141 0.58 36.61 -39.18
CA GLY A 141 1.23 37.36 -40.24
C GLY A 141 1.52 36.48 -41.47
N LYS A 142 2.81 36.24 -41.77
CA LYS A 142 3.24 35.37 -42.88
C LYS A 142 3.44 33.91 -42.47
N GLY A 143 3.29 33.58 -41.20
CA GLY A 143 3.43 32.22 -40.69
C GLY A 143 2.25 31.35 -41.09
N TYR A 144 2.54 30.10 -41.44
CA TYR A 144 1.57 29.01 -41.59
C TYR A 144 1.88 27.89 -40.61
N TYR A 145 0.83 27.35 -39.99
CA TYR A 145 0.86 26.28 -39.00
C TYR A 145 -0.36 25.41 -39.22
N ASP A 146 -0.22 24.09 -39.14
CA ASP A 146 -1.35 23.16 -39.23
C ASP A 146 -1.03 21.81 -38.60
N VAL A 147 -2.07 21.12 -38.17
CA VAL A 147 -2.00 19.81 -37.53
C VAL A 147 -3.10 18.94 -38.07
N PHE A 148 -2.72 17.81 -38.64
CA PHE A 148 -3.65 16.83 -39.17
C PHE A 148 -3.58 15.53 -38.40
N GLU A 149 -4.73 14.96 -38.06
CA GLU A 149 -4.79 13.61 -37.49
C GLU A 149 -4.21 12.60 -38.48
N ALA A 150 -3.32 11.74 -37.99
CA ALA A 150 -2.71 10.71 -38.82
C ALA A 150 -3.59 9.44 -38.85
N ARG A 151 -4.11 9.03 -37.70
CA ARG A 151 -4.91 7.80 -37.54
C ARG A 151 -6.22 8.07 -36.80
N TYR A 152 -7.07 7.07 -36.69
CA TYR A 152 -8.42 7.20 -36.14
C TYR A 152 -8.80 5.95 -35.32
N GLY A 153 -9.84 6.06 -34.49
CA GLY A 153 -10.44 4.93 -33.75
C GLY A 153 -11.19 3.93 -34.65
N VAL A 154 -11.24 4.19 -35.95
CA VAL A 154 -11.85 3.35 -36.97
C VAL A 154 -10.84 3.00 -38.07
N PRO A 155 -11.00 1.86 -38.77
CA PRO A 155 -10.15 1.54 -39.91
C PRO A 155 -10.37 2.56 -41.04
N LEU A 156 -9.29 2.95 -41.71
CA LEU A 156 -9.29 3.92 -42.81
C LEU A 156 -8.59 3.35 -44.05
N GLY A 157 -9.26 3.45 -45.20
CA GLY A 157 -8.70 3.02 -46.49
C GLY A 157 -7.45 3.80 -46.88
N GLU A 158 -7.59 5.11 -47.03
CA GLU A 158 -6.53 6.02 -47.48
C GLU A 158 -6.48 7.29 -46.64
N ARG A 159 -5.27 7.64 -46.19
CA ARG A 159 -4.96 8.94 -45.58
C ARG A 159 -3.98 9.71 -46.45
N ARG A 160 -4.36 10.91 -46.88
CA ARG A 160 -3.52 11.79 -47.71
C ARG A 160 -3.44 13.19 -47.12
N VAL A 161 -2.21 13.69 -46.93
CA VAL A 161 -1.93 15.10 -46.61
C VAL A 161 -1.00 15.63 -47.70
N ARG A 162 -1.43 16.66 -48.43
CA ARG A 162 -0.60 17.33 -49.44
C ARG A 162 -0.43 18.80 -49.10
N VAL A 163 0.79 19.31 -49.18
CA VAL A 163 1.05 20.74 -48.96
C VAL A 163 1.87 21.27 -50.11
N ARG A 164 1.35 22.28 -50.80
CA ARG A 164 2.03 23.02 -51.87
C ARG A 164 2.45 24.37 -51.32
N TYR A 165 3.73 24.71 -51.45
CA TYR A 165 4.29 25.95 -50.90
C TYR A 165 5.43 26.44 -51.78
N ARG A 166 5.78 27.72 -51.67
CA ARG A 166 6.93 28.27 -52.40
C ARG A 166 8.22 27.65 -51.87
N ALA A 167 9.17 27.37 -52.76
CA ALA A 167 10.44 26.73 -52.42
C ALA A 167 11.30 27.54 -51.42
N ASP A 168 11.06 28.84 -51.27
CA ASP A 168 11.74 29.72 -50.32
C ASP A 168 11.05 29.83 -48.95
N MET A 169 9.88 29.20 -48.78
CA MET A 169 9.19 29.17 -47.50
C MET A 169 9.84 28.12 -46.56
N PRO A 170 10.24 28.49 -45.33
CA PRO A 170 10.90 27.59 -44.38
C PRO A 170 9.90 26.65 -43.69
N LEU A 171 9.16 25.86 -44.47
CA LEU A 171 8.14 24.94 -43.97
C LEU A 171 8.79 23.64 -43.44
N GLN A 172 8.72 23.43 -42.14
CA GLN A 172 9.04 22.16 -41.49
C GLN A 172 7.79 21.28 -41.42
N TRP A 173 7.99 19.97 -41.45
CA TRP A 173 6.93 18.99 -41.29
C TRP A 173 7.40 17.79 -40.48
N ARG A 174 6.45 17.12 -39.84
CA ARG A 174 6.72 15.93 -39.03
C ARG A 174 5.53 14.99 -39.02
N ILE A 175 5.81 13.70 -38.91
CA ILE A 175 4.81 12.64 -38.75
C ILE A 175 5.15 11.91 -37.45
N SER A 176 4.26 11.93 -36.45
CA SER A 176 4.46 11.18 -35.20
C SER A 176 3.95 9.74 -35.27
N ALA A 177 3.06 9.44 -36.22
CA ALA A 177 2.53 8.10 -36.45
C ALA A 177 3.44 7.25 -37.37
N PRO A 178 3.64 5.96 -37.08
CA PRO A 178 4.38 5.05 -37.95
C PRO A 178 3.56 4.67 -39.20
N GLY A 179 4.25 4.19 -40.24
CA GLY A 179 3.60 3.60 -41.44
C GLY A 179 3.24 4.58 -42.56
N PHE A 180 3.62 5.86 -42.44
CA PHE A 180 3.38 6.87 -43.46
C PHE A 180 4.56 7.02 -44.43
N GLY A 181 4.26 6.92 -45.72
CA GLY A 181 5.17 7.29 -46.79
C GLY A 181 5.19 8.81 -46.98
N ARG A 182 6.31 9.32 -47.49
CA ARG A 182 6.50 10.75 -47.79
C ARG A 182 7.23 10.94 -49.10
N ASN A 183 6.78 11.93 -49.86
CA ASN A 183 7.43 12.38 -51.09
C ASN A 183 7.51 13.91 -51.08
N VAL A 184 8.68 14.45 -51.39
CA VAL A 184 8.89 15.90 -51.52
C VAL A 184 9.47 16.15 -52.89
N ARG A 185 8.78 16.96 -53.69
CA ARG A 185 9.23 17.36 -55.03
C ARG A 185 9.18 18.87 -55.16
N THR A 186 10.18 19.44 -55.83
CA THR A 186 10.20 20.87 -56.15
C THR A 186 10.27 21.03 -57.66
N LEU A 187 9.32 21.77 -58.22
CA LEU A 187 9.23 22.07 -59.65
C LEU A 187 8.83 23.54 -59.81
N ASP A 188 9.51 24.27 -60.70
CA ASP A 188 9.19 25.67 -61.05
C ASP A 188 9.03 26.61 -59.82
N GLY A 189 9.88 26.43 -58.81
CA GLY A 189 9.86 27.25 -57.59
C GLY A 189 8.73 26.91 -56.60
N VAL A 190 7.95 25.86 -56.86
CA VAL A 190 6.92 25.33 -55.95
C VAL A 190 7.35 23.97 -55.43
N THR A 191 7.34 23.82 -54.11
CA THR A 191 7.54 22.54 -53.43
C THR A 191 6.19 21.92 -53.09
N GLN A 192 6.06 20.62 -53.37
CA GLN A 192 4.94 19.80 -52.98
C GLN A 192 5.41 18.70 -52.03
N LEU A 193 4.84 18.68 -50.83
CA LEU A 193 4.94 17.64 -49.83
C LEU A 193 3.71 16.73 -49.94
N ASP A 194 3.92 15.45 -50.19
CA ASP A 194 2.87 14.42 -50.18
C ASP A 194 3.17 13.42 -49.06
N ILE A 195 2.26 13.31 -48.09
CA ILE A 195 2.31 12.34 -47.00
C ILE A 195 1.09 11.43 -47.12
N GLY A 196 1.27 10.13 -46.98
CA GLY A 196 0.11 9.24 -46.94
C GLY A 196 0.39 7.80 -46.55
N ALA A 197 -0.69 7.12 -46.21
CA ALA A 197 -0.72 5.71 -45.86
C ALA A 197 -2.04 5.07 -46.34
N SER A 198 -1.98 3.76 -46.56
CA SER A 198 -3.10 2.95 -47.04
C SER A 198 -3.37 1.82 -46.05
N ASN A 199 -4.61 1.31 -46.02
CA ASN A 199 -5.05 0.21 -45.16
C ASN A 199 -4.70 0.43 -43.68
N ILE A 200 -5.09 1.58 -43.15
CA ILE A 200 -4.76 2.00 -41.79
C ILE A 200 -5.70 1.31 -40.82
N ALA A 201 -5.15 0.46 -39.96
CA ALA A 201 -5.91 -0.18 -38.90
C ALA A 201 -6.36 0.85 -37.84
N ALA A 202 -7.56 0.61 -37.29
CA ALA A 202 -8.09 1.34 -36.15
C ALA A 202 -7.08 1.36 -34.98
N VAL A 203 -6.91 2.53 -34.38
CA VAL A 203 -6.17 2.68 -33.14
C VAL A 203 -7.10 2.33 -31.99
N GLN A 204 -6.66 1.42 -31.12
CA GLN A 204 -7.32 1.18 -29.84
C GLN A 204 -6.42 1.73 -28.75
N GLU A 205 -6.98 2.61 -27.94
CA GLU A 205 -6.30 3.17 -26.78
C GLU A 205 -6.12 2.07 -25.73
N GLU A 206 -4.91 1.93 -25.21
CA GLU A 206 -4.69 1.02 -24.08
C GLU A 206 -5.30 1.66 -22.83
N LYS A 207 -6.18 0.94 -22.13
CA LYS A 207 -6.82 1.39 -20.88
C LYS A 207 -5.78 1.95 -19.90
N ASP A 208 -6.08 2.99 -19.14
CA ASP A 208 -5.18 3.58 -18.13
C ASP A 208 -3.86 4.13 -18.72
N ALA A 209 -3.82 4.47 -20.02
CA ALA A 209 -2.75 5.30 -20.57
C ALA A 209 -2.89 6.76 -20.07
N PRO A 210 -1.79 7.52 -19.92
CA PRO A 210 -1.88 8.94 -19.57
C PRO A 210 -2.72 9.73 -20.58
N ASP A 211 -3.57 10.63 -20.08
CA ASP A 211 -4.48 11.44 -20.90
C ASP A 211 -3.75 12.35 -21.91
N ASP A 212 -2.49 12.70 -21.61
CA ASP A 212 -1.65 13.53 -22.48
C ASP A 212 -0.97 12.77 -23.62
N LEU A 213 -1.15 11.45 -23.68
CA LEU A 213 -0.67 10.62 -24.77
C LEU A 213 -1.68 10.67 -25.92
N ASP A 214 -1.25 11.16 -27.08
CA ASP A 214 -2.01 11.05 -28.32
C ASP A 214 -1.77 9.66 -28.95
N PRO A 215 -2.78 8.77 -28.98
CA PRO A 215 -2.63 7.42 -29.52
C PRO A 215 -2.76 7.39 -31.05
N TYR A 216 -3.39 8.41 -31.65
CA TYR A 216 -3.65 8.52 -33.08
C TYR A 216 -2.43 9.03 -33.83
N GLY A 217 -1.67 9.92 -33.18
CA GLY A 217 -0.55 10.63 -33.78
C GLY A 217 -1.01 11.65 -34.82
N VAL A 218 -0.08 12.52 -35.20
CA VAL A 218 -0.32 13.71 -36.00
C VAL A 218 0.70 13.86 -37.12
N ILE A 219 0.25 14.53 -38.18
CA ILE A 219 1.07 15.11 -39.23
C ILE A 219 1.05 16.62 -39.01
N GLU A 220 2.21 17.21 -38.76
CA GLU A 220 2.31 18.64 -38.46
C GLU A 220 3.09 19.36 -39.54
N VAL A 221 2.71 20.61 -39.79
CA VAL A 221 3.48 21.56 -40.61
C VAL A 221 3.62 22.88 -39.88
N SER A 222 4.79 23.51 -39.97
CA SER A 222 5.09 24.76 -39.30
C SER A 222 6.16 25.57 -40.02
N THR A 223 6.00 26.89 -40.00
CA THR A 223 6.96 27.87 -40.53
C THR A 223 7.80 28.54 -39.43
N ALA A 224 7.60 28.24 -38.15
CA ALA A 224 8.32 28.91 -37.05
C ALA A 224 9.80 28.51 -37.00
N GLY A 225 10.17 27.29 -37.44
CA GLY A 225 11.57 26.85 -37.48
C GLY A 225 12.19 26.46 -36.13
N SER A 226 11.86 27.17 -35.03
CA SER A 226 12.34 26.93 -33.66
C SER A 226 11.36 27.44 -32.60
N TRP A 227 11.47 26.96 -31.36
CA TRP A 227 10.66 27.51 -30.25
C TRP A 227 11.00 28.98 -29.98
N GLY A 228 12.25 29.39 -30.22
CA GLY A 228 12.62 30.80 -30.07
C GLY A 228 11.96 31.74 -31.08
N ALA A 229 11.65 31.25 -32.29
CA ALA A 229 10.84 32.03 -33.23
C ALA A 229 9.39 32.17 -32.76
N VAL A 230 8.82 31.12 -32.14
CA VAL A 230 7.48 31.20 -31.54
C VAL A 230 7.49 32.18 -30.36
N ALA A 231 8.49 32.12 -29.49
CA ALA A 231 8.65 33.06 -28.37
C ALA A 231 8.83 34.51 -28.86
N ALA A 232 9.61 34.73 -29.92
CA ALA A 232 9.83 36.06 -30.51
C ALA A 232 8.57 36.61 -31.19
N TRP A 233 7.79 35.78 -31.86
CA TRP A 233 6.47 36.15 -32.40
C TRP A 233 5.52 36.52 -31.26
N ALA A 234 5.37 35.65 -30.25
CA ALA A 234 4.50 35.90 -29.12
C ALA A 234 4.92 37.17 -28.35
N ALA A 235 6.21 37.43 -28.17
CA ALA A 235 6.70 38.60 -27.45
C ALA A 235 6.27 39.94 -28.07
N GLN A 236 5.93 39.97 -29.36
CA GLN A 236 5.39 41.16 -30.03
C GLN A 236 3.92 41.43 -29.68
N LEU A 237 3.20 40.40 -29.22
CA LEU A 237 1.77 40.48 -28.90
C LEU A 237 1.50 40.93 -27.46
N TYR A 238 2.40 40.65 -26.52
CA TYR A 238 2.15 40.85 -25.08
C TYR A 238 2.65 42.23 -24.59
N PRO A 239 1.75 43.17 -24.24
CA PRO A 239 2.15 44.38 -23.54
C PRO A 239 2.59 44.01 -22.11
N ARG A 240 3.62 44.70 -21.60
CA ARG A 240 4.20 44.40 -20.27
C ARG A 240 3.78 45.37 -19.18
N ALA A 241 3.37 46.56 -19.55
CA ALA A 241 3.06 47.64 -18.63
C ALA A 241 1.75 48.33 -18.99
N PHE A 242 1.21 49.07 -18.02
CA PHE A 242 0.21 50.08 -18.30
C PHE A 242 0.80 51.20 -19.16
N ASN A 243 0.10 51.55 -20.23
CA ASN A 243 0.33 52.76 -21.02
C ASN A 243 -0.17 54.02 -20.28
N GLN A 244 -1.21 53.89 -19.43
CA GLN A 244 -1.80 55.02 -18.71
C GLN A 244 -1.22 55.17 -17.30
N THR A 245 -0.30 56.12 -17.12
CA THR A 245 0.41 56.36 -15.84
C THR A 245 -0.53 56.60 -14.65
N GLN A 246 -1.67 57.27 -14.85
CA GLN A 246 -2.64 57.51 -13.76
C GLN A 246 -3.33 56.22 -13.30
N VAL A 247 -3.67 55.33 -14.24
CA VAL A 247 -4.25 54.01 -13.92
C VAL A 247 -3.23 53.17 -13.15
N ALA A 248 -1.98 53.15 -13.63
CA ALA A 248 -0.86 52.47 -13.00
C ALA A 248 -0.66 52.93 -11.54
N ALA A 249 -0.56 54.25 -11.31
CA ALA A 249 -0.38 54.82 -9.98
C ALA A 249 -1.55 54.50 -9.04
N LYS A 250 -2.79 54.56 -9.54
CA LYS A 250 -3.98 54.21 -8.76
C LYS A 250 -3.96 52.74 -8.34
N MET A 251 -3.62 51.82 -9.24
CA MET A 251 -3.55 50.39 -8.94
C MET A 251 -2.43 50.08 -7.93
N ALA A 252 -1.25 50.69 -8.12
CA ALA A 252 -0.14 50.55 -7.18
C ALA A 252 -0.54 51.01 -5.76
N GLN A 253 -1.23 52.15 -5.66
CA GLN A 253 -1.72 52.67 -4.38
C GLN A 253 -2.82 51.78 -3.78
N SER A 254 -3.86 51.43 -4.55
CA SER A 254 -5.03 50.73 -4.04
C SER A 254 -4.74 49.31 -3.59
N LEU A 255 -3.84 48.61 -4.30
CA LEU A 255 -3.41 47.25 -3.94
C LEU A 255 -2.17 47.24 -3.05
N GLY A 256 -1.60 48.42 -2.72
CA GLY A 256 -0.36 48.52 -1.95
C GLY A 256 0.81 47.78 -2.61
N LEU A 257 1.01 47.92 -3.92
CA LEU A 257 2.08 47.26 -4.66
C LEU A 257 3.41 47.98 -4.40
N ARG A 258 4.17 47.51 -3.40
CA ARG A 258 5.43 48.13 -2.96
C ARG A 258 6.62 47.23 -3.28
N SER A 259 7.73 47.83 -3.69
CA SER A 259 8.97 47.10 -4.01
C SER A 259 9.74 46.59 -2.78
N ASP A 260 9.45 47.11 -1.58
CA ASP A 260 10.02 46.64 -0.31
C ASP A 260 9.26 45.43 0.29
N ASP A 261 8.10 45.09 -0.26
CA ASP A 261 7.30 43.90 0.06
C ASP A 261 6.92 43.15 -1.24
N PRO A 262 7.88 42.56 -1.97
CA PRO A 262 7.59 41.93 -3.26
C PRO A 262 6.71 40.68 -3.12
N GLN A 263 6.81 39.94 -2.00
CA GLN A 263 5.98 38.77 -1.78
C GLN A 263 4.53 39.16 -1.50
N GLY A 264 4.28 40.12 -0.60
CA GLY A 264 2.93 40.59 -0.34
C GLY A 264 2.33 41.31 -1.53
N ALA A 265 3.12 42.08 -2.30
CA ALA A 265 2.67 42.71 -3.54
C ALA A 265 2.21 41.67 -4.57
N LEU A 266 2.98 40.57 -4.73
CA LEU A 266 2.58 39.46 -5.60
C LEU A 266 1.26 38.85 -5.13
N LEU A 267 1.12 38.50 -3.84
CA LEU A 267 -0.11 37.89 -3.32
C LEU A 267 -1.33 38.79 -3.51
N ARG A 268 -1.20 40.10 -3.29
CA ARG A 268 -2.28 41.07 -3.51
C ARG A 268 -2.65 41.22 -4.98
N ALA A 269 -1.67 41.26 -5.87
CA ALA A 269 -1.91 41.33 -7.32
C ALA A 269 -2.60 40.05 -7.84
N VAL A 270 -2.14 38.87 -7.40
CA VAL A 270 -2.75 37.58 -7.77
C VAL A 270 -4.18 37.49 -7.25
N ALA A 271 -4.41 37.79 -5.97
CA ALA A 271 -5.74 37.77 -5.38
C ALA A 271 -6.71 38.73 -6.09
N PHE A 272 -6.23 39.91 -6.50
CA PHE A 272 -7.02 40.85 -7.30
C PHE A 272 -7.37 40.27 -8.67
N VAL A 273 -6.41 39.74 -9.43
CA VAL A 273 -6.69 39.22 -10.78
C VAL A 273 -7.57 37.96 -10.74
N GLN A 274 -7.37 37.07 -9.78
CA GLN A 274 -8.19 35.86 -9.64
C GLN A 274 -9.61 36.20 -9.14
N GLY A 275 -9.75 37.14 -8.19
CA GLY A 275 -11.03 37.44 -7.54
C GLY A 275 -11.86 38.55 -8.18
N GLU A 276 -11.24 39.52 -8.86
CA GLU A 276 -11.91 40.74 -9.35
C GLU A 276 -11.98 40.84 -10.88
N ILE A 277 -11.45 39.84 -11.60
CA ILE A 277 -11.47 39.76 -13.06
C ILE A 277 -12.07 38.41 -13.47
N ARG A 278 -13.27 38.44 -14.04
CA ARG A 278 -14.00 37.23 -14.45
C ARG A 278 -13.37 36.59 -15.68
N TYR A 279 -13.34 35.26 -15.73
CA TYR A 279 -12.89 34.57 -16.93
C TYR A 279 -13.94 34.67 -18.05
N VAL A 280 -13.56 35.23 -19.20
CA VAL A 280 -14.37 35.27 -20.43
C VAL A 280 -13.42 35.19 -21.63
N GLY A 281 -13.52 34.11 -22.39
CA GLY A 281 -12.81 33.91 -23.65
C GLY A 281 -13.50 34.63 -24.80
N LEU A 282 -12.81 35.58 -25.41
CA LEU A 282 -13.25 36.22 -26.66
C LEU A 282 -12.21 35.95 -27.74
N ASP A 283 -12.17 34.70 -28.23
CA ASP A 283 -11.12 34.17 -29.10
C ASP A 283 -11.36 34.47 -30.58
N MET A 284 -11.77 35.70 -30.86
CA MET A 284 -12.14 36.14 -32.20
C MET A 284 -11.01 36.94 -32.87
N GLY A 285 -10.69 36.59 -34.10
CA GLY A 285 -9.69 37.31 -34.90
C GLY A 285 -8.30 37.28 -34.25
N GLU A 286 -7.64 38.45 -34.17
CA GLU A 286 -6.31 38.57 -33.57
C GLU A 286 -6.31 38.25 -32.07
N ASN A 287 -7.43 38.52 -31.39
CA ASN A 287 -7.63 38.22 -29.97
C ASN A 287 -7.77 36.73 -29.69
N SER A 288 -7.63 35.85 -30.67
CA SER A 288 -7.42 34.41 -30.40
C SER A 288 -6.06 34.16 -29.72
N HIS A 289 -5.03 34.96 -30.04
CA HIS A 289 -3.67 34.77 -29.49
C HIS A 289 -3.08 36.06 -28.89
N ALA A 290 -3.48 37.24 -29.38
CA ALA A 290 -3.04 38.51 -28.83
C ALA A 290 -3.90 38.89 -27.61
N PRO A 291 -3.30 39.27 -26.47
CA PRO A 291 -4.05 39.77 -25.33
C PRO A 291 -4.52 41.21 -25.56
N HIS A 292 -5.58 41.60 -24.87
CA HIS A 292 -5.95 42.99 -24.67
C HIS A 292 -4.92 43.72 -23.80
N ALA A 293 -4.84 45.04 -23.97
CA ALA A 293 -4.06 45.89 -23.08
C ALA A 293 -4.55 45.79 -21.61
N PRO A 294 -3.65 45.89 -20.61
CA PRO A 294 -4.02 45.70 -19.21
C PRO A 294 -5.10 46.69 -18.72
N GLU A 295 -5.14 47.92 -19.25
CA GLU A 295 -6.21 48.89 -18.96
C GLU A 295 -7.58 48.43 -19.47
N VAL A 296 -7.61 47.72 -20.59
CA VAL A 296 -8.85 47.22 -21.19
C VAL A 296 -9.40 46.08 -20.34
N THR A 297 -8.57 45.10 -19.99
CA THR A 297 -8.95 44.00 -19.08
C THR A 297 -9.41 44.54 -17.72
N LEU A 298 -8.67 45.50 -17.15
CA LEU A 298 -9.03 46.15 -15.89
C LEU A 298 -10.37 46.91 -15.97
N ARG A 299 -10.60 47.65 -17.06
CA ARG A 299 -11.85 48.38 -17.27
C ARG A 299 -13.04 47.43 -17.48
N ASN A 300 -12.83 46.37 -18.26
CA ASN A 300 -13.88 45.41 -18.59
C ASN A 300 -14.24 44.50 -17.42
N ARG A 301 -13.30 44.28 -16.48
CA ARG A 301 -13.43 43.34 -15.36
C ARG A 301 -13.62 41.89 -15.81
N TYR A 302 -13.21 41.58 -17.02
CA TYR A 302 -13.12 40.23 -17.54
C TYR A 302 -11.99 40.10 -18.56
N GLY A 303 -11.57 38.86 -18.80
CA GLY A 303 -10.62 38.46 -19.83
C GLY A 303 -10.30 36.96 -19.72
N ASP A 304 -9.60 36.43 -20.72
CA ASP A 304 -9.17 35.03 -20.76
C ASP A 304 -7.76 34.82 -20.16
N CYS A 305 -7.12 33.70 -20.49
CA CYS A 305 -5.80 33.35 -19.97
C CYS A 305 -4.71 34.37 -20.31
N LYS A 306 -4.64 34.81 -21.57
CA LYS A 306 -3.66 35.78 -22.05
C LYS A 306 -3.95 37.18 -21.51
N ASP A 307 -5.21 37.58 -21.41
CA ASP A 307 -5.62 38.87 -20.83
C ASP A 307 -5.29 38.98 -19.34
N LYS A 308 -5.68 37.95 -18.57
CA LYS A 308 -5.44 37.91 -17.12
C LYS A 308 -3.96 37.79 -16.79
N ALA A 309 -3.20 36.99 -17.54
CA ALA A 309 -1.74 36.92 -17.40
C ALA A 309 -1.08 38.29 -17.68
N THR A 310 -1.49 38.97 -18.75
CA THR A 310 -0.99 40.29 -19.13
C THR A 310 -1.26 41.34 -18.06
N LEU A 311 -2.49 41.38 -17.52
CA LEU A 311 -2.84 42.28 -16.43
C LEU A 311 -2.02 41.98 -15.17
N LEU A 312 -1.83 40.71 -14.80
CA LEU A 312 -1.02 40.33 -13.65
C LEU A 312 0.44 40.78 -13.82
N ILE A 313 1.05 40.56 -14.99
CA ILE A 313 2.42 41.01 -15.29
C ILE A 313 2.54 42.53 -15.15
N ALA A 314 1.58 43.29 -15.69
CA ALA A 314 1.58 44.75 -15.59
C ALA A 314 1.47 45.23 -14.13
N LEU A 315 0.69 44.55 -13.29
CA LEU A 315 0.60 44.85 -11.85
C LEU A 315 1.91 44.50 -11.12
N LEU A 316 2.50 43.34 -11.40
CA LEU A 316 3.78 42.91 -10.80
C LEU A 316 4.92 43.88 -11.15
N GLN A 317 4.92 44.42 -12.37
CA GLN A 317 5.89 45.42 -12.79
C GLN A 317 5.83 46.71 -11.93
N LEU A 318 4.64 47.10 -11.45
CA LEU A 318 4.49 48.26 -10.54
C LEU A 318 5.14 48.02 -9.17
N ALA A 319 5.23 46.77 -8.74
CA ALA A 319 5.97 46.37 -7.53
C ALA A 319 7.48 46.17 -7.78
N GLY A 320 7.97 46.42 -9.01
CA GLY A 320 9.35 46.13 -9.39
C GLY A 320 9.65 44.62 -9.54
N ILE A 321 8.62 43.78 -9.64
CA ILE A 321 8.77 42.34 -9.83
C ILE A 321 8.82 42.06 -11.32
N ARG A 322 9.92 41.44 -11.78
CA ARG A 322 10.03 40.96 -13.15
C ARG A 322 9.12 39.75 -13.32
N ALA A 323 8.30 39.74 -14.37
CA ALA A 323 7.47 38.61 -14.72
C ALA A 323 7.30 38.50 -16.24
N GLU A 324 6.98 37.30 -16.71
CA GLU A 324 6.74 37.02 -18.11
C GLU A 324 5.57 36.05 -18.31
N PRO A 325 4.90 36.12 -19.48
CA PRO A 325 3.96 35.09 -19.87
C PRO A 325 4.71 33.80 -20.21
N VAL A 326 4.11 32.66 -19.91
CA VAL A 326 4.58 31.36 -20.34
C VAL A 326 3.44 30.65 -21.04
N LEU A 327 3.62 30.36 -22.33
CA LEU A 327 2.66 29.56 -23.10
C LEU A 327 2.76 28.12 -22.64
N VAL A 328 1.64 27.51 -22.26
CA VAL A 328 1.55 26.13 -21.79
C VAL A 328 0.48 25.38 -22.57
N ASN A 329 0.42 24.08 -22.37
CA ASN A 329 -0.64 23.24 -22.91
C ASN A 329 -1.36 22.51 -21.76
N SER A 330 -2.68 22.60 -21.68
CA SER A 330 -3.49 22.00 -20.61
C SER A 330 -3.53 20.48 -20.69
N ASP A 331 -3.42 19.92 -21.90
CA ASP A 331 -3.75 18.52 -22.15
C ASP A 331 -2.54 17.70 -22.61
N LYS A 332 -1.52 18.31 -23.22
CA LYS A 332 -0.41 17.62 -23.89
C LYS A 332 0.81 17.43 -23.00
N GLY A 333 0.82 17.91 -21.76
CA GLY A 333 1.80 17.57 -20.72
C GLY A 333 3.22 17.29 -21.23
N HIS A 334 3.62 16.01 -21.21
CA HIS A 334 4.94 15.52 -21.67
C HIS A 334 5.08 15.36 -23.20
N GLY A 335 3.97 15.39 -23.94
CA GLY A 335 3.93 15.35 -25.40
C GLY A 335 4.40 16.64 -26.08
N LEU A 336 4.44 17.77 -25.37
CA LEU A 336 4.76 19.08 -25.95
C LEU A 336 6.18 19.16 -26.55
N GLU A 337 7.17 18.54 -25.92
CA GLU A 337 8.54 18.47 -26.47
C GLU A 337 8.61 17.70 -27.78
N LYS A 338 7.68 16.76 -27.94
CA LYS A 338 7.46 16.01 -29.14
C LYS A 338 6.46 16.73 -30.02
N ARG A 339 6.40 18.06 -30.10
CA ARG A 339 5.64 18.83 -31.13
C ARG A 339 6.62 19.60 -32.02
N LEU A 340 6.22 19.94 -33.25
CA LEU A 340 6.97 20.95 -33.99
C LEU A 340 6.80 22.31 -33.29
N PRO A 341 7.82 23.19 -33.30
CA PRO A 341 7.63 24.56 -32.86
C PRO A 341 6.50 25.22 -33.61
N SER A 342 5.43 25.61 -32.90
CA SER A 342 4.23 26.19 -33.48
C SER A 342 3.43 26.92 -32.39
N PRO A 343 2.76 28.03 -32.70
CA PRO A 343 1.76 28.62 -31.81
C PRO A 343 0.64 27.64 -31.42
N TYR A 344 0.22 26.75 -32.34
CA TYR A 344 -0.79 25.72 -32.09
C TYR A 344 -0.33 24.56 -31.19
N ALA A 345 0.87 24.64 -30.63
CA ALA A 345 1.30 23.70 -29.59
C ALA A 345 0.78 24.10 -28.20
N PHE A 346 0.25 25.32 -28.05
CA PHE A 346 -0.19 25.88 -26.77
C PHE A 346 -1.68 26.24 -26.83
N ASP A 347 -2.36 26.12 -25.70
CA ASP A 347 -3.79 26.43 -25.52
C ASP A 347 -4.05 27.30 -24.28
N HIS A 348 -3.03 27.54 -23.43
CA HIS A 348 -3.18 28.30 -22.20
C HIS A 348 -1.94 29.12 -21.86
N VAL A 349 -2.07 30.08 -20.95
CA VAL A 349 -1.00 31.02 -20.57
C VAL A 349 -0.95 31.20 -19.06
N VAL A 350 0.25 31.05 -18.48
CA VAL A 350 0.52 31.31 -17.05
C VAL A 350 1.60 32.39 -16.89
N VAL A 351 1.79 32.87 -15.66
CA VAL A 351 2.79 33.88 -15.34
C VAL A 351 3.93 33.26 -14.55
N ARG A 352 5.17 33.50 -14.99
CA ARG A 352 6.38 33.24 -14.20
C ARG A 352 6.92 34.56 -13.67
N ALA A 353 6.97 34.71 -12.35
CA ALA A 353 7.44 35.89 -11.64
C ALA A 353 8.74 35.60 -10.89
N HIS A 354 9.64 36.60 -10.84
CA HIS A 354 10.96 36.49 -10.24
C HIS A 354 11.02 37.22 -8.91
N LEU A 355 10.98 36.48 -7.80
CA LEU A 355 11.17 37.01 -6.45
C LEU A 355 12.62 36.81 -5.99
N PRO A 356 13.10 37.54 -4.96
CA PRO A 356 14.41 37.31 -4.37
C PRO A 356 14.62 35.88 -3.83
N GLN A 357 13.53 35.17 -3.51
CA GLN A 357 13.54 33.83 -2.95
C GLN A 357 13.59 32.73 -4.03
N GLY A 358 13.35 33.09 -5.30
CA GLY A 358 13.20 32.16 -6.41
C GLY A 358 12.05 32.50 -7.35
N GLU A 359 11.91 31.71 -8.41
CA GLU A 359 10.82 31.83 -9.38
C GLU A 359 9.50 31.32 -8.79
N VAL A 360 8.42 32.03 -9.12
CA VAL A 360 7.05 31.70 -8.74
C VAL A 360 6.22 31.57 -10.00
N TRP A 361 5.40 30.53 -10.06
CA TRP A 361 4.49 30.27 -11.16
C TRP A 361 3.05 30.47 -10.71
N VAL A 362 2.29 31.25 -11.48
CA VAL A 362 0.90 31.60 -11.15
C VAL A 362 0.02 31.41 -12.37
N ASP A 363 -1.06 30.68 -12.18
CA ASP A 363 -2.18 30.70 -13.12
C ASP A 363 -3.18 31.77 -12.70
N ALA A 364 -3.23 32.84 -13.49
CA ALA A 364 -4.10 33.99 -13.23
C ALA A 364 -5.59 33.66 -13.43
N THR A 365 -5.92 32.57 -14.13
CA THR A 365 -7.30 32.25 -14.50
C THR A 365 -8.06 31.46 -13.46
N ARG A 366 -7.35 30.92 -12.46
CA ARG A 366 -7.96 30.21 -11.34
C ARG A 366 -8.86 31.12 -10.51
N ASP A 367 -9.75 30.46 -9.77
CA ASP A 367 -10.48 31.11 -8.68
C ASP A 367 -9.50 31.71 -7.67
N ARG A 368 -9.99 32.67 -6.89
CA ARG A 368 -9.17 33.37 -5.90
C ARG A 368 -8.67 32.38 -4.85
N GLU A 369 -7.37 32.09 -4.93
CA GLU A 369 -6.68 31.28 -3.93
C GLU A 369 -6.10 32.19 -2.83
N GLU A 370 -6.41 31.89 -1.57
CA GLU A 370 -5.84 32.59 -0.41
C GLU A 370 -4.57 31.91 0.10
N GLY A 371 -3.90 32.54 1.08
CA GLY A 371 -2.71 32.00 1.75
C GLY A 371 -1.45 31.82 0.87
N PRO A 372 -0.41 31.16 1.41
CA PRO A 372 0.90 31.04 0.77
C PRO A 372 0.86 30.18 -0.49
N LEU A 373 1.57 30.61 -1.54
CA LEU A 373 1.64 29.90 -2.83
C LEU A 373 2.07 28.44 -2.71
N ALA A 374 2.95 28.09 -1.77
CA ALA A 374 3.41 26.71 -1.56
C ALA A 374 2.29 25.76 -1.07
N GLN A 375 1.21 26.31 -0.49
CA GLN A 375 0.07 25.56 0.03
C GLN A 375 -1.11 25.51 -0.95
N ARG A 376 -1.02 26.28 -2.05
CA ARG A 376 -2.02 26.33 -3.12
C ARG A 376 -1.96 25.10 -4.01
N ARG A 377 -2.97 24.93 -4.86
CA ARG A 377 -3.03 23.82 -5.81
C ARG A 377 -1.83 23.87 -6.77
N PRO A 378 -1.07 22.79 -6.99
CA PRO A 378 -0.02 22.77 -8.02
C PRO A 378 -0.58 23.09 -9.41
N LEU A 379 0.23 23.69 -10.28
CA LEU A 379 -0.14 23.87 -11.69
C LEU A 379 -0.19 22.50 -12.38
N PRO A 380 -1.20 22.23 -13.23
CA PRO A 380 -1.34 20.94 -13.92
C PRO A 380 -0.40 20.80 -15.14
N PHE A 381 0.41 21.82 -15.43
CA PHE A 381 1.27 21.87 -16.61
C PHE A 381 2.63 21.23 -16.35
N VAL A 382 3.26 20.71 -17.40
CA VAL A 382 4.57 20.04 -17.32
C VAL A 382 5.67 20.87 -17.99
N ARG A 383 5.39 21.38 -19.19
CA ARG A 383 6.31 22.21 -19.99
C ARG A 383 5.63 23.50 -20.40
N GLY A 384 6.42 24.55 -20.57
CA GLY A 384 5.96 25.83 -21.11
C GLY A 384 7.04 26.56 -21.90
N LEU A 385 6.63 27.54 -22.70
CA LEU A 385 7.51 28.43 -23.46
C LEU A 385 7.45 29.85 -22.91
N PRO A 386 8.49 30.32 -22.19
CA PRO A 386 8.56 31.70 -21.72
C PRO A 386 8.59 32.69 -22.89
N VAL A 387 7.72 33.68 -22.84
CA VAL A 387 7.58 34.73 -23.87
C VAL A 387 8.56 35.86 -23.59
N ILE A 388 9.85 35.56 -23.72
CA ILE A 388 10.96 36.50 -23.52
C ILE A 388 11.92 36.46 -24.71
N ALA A 389 12.54 37.60 -25.00
CA ALA A 389 13.54 37.68 -26.07
C ALA A 389 14.74 36.80 -25.75
N GLY A 390 15.17 35.98 -26.72
CA GLY A 390 16.32 35.07 -26.58
C GLY A 390 16.00 33.70 -25.97
N GLN A 391 14.78 33.45 -25.50
CA GLN A 391 14.35 32.09 -25.15
C GLN A 391 14.26 31.24 -26.41
N ASP A 392 14.82 30.04 -26.40
CA ASP A 392 14.89 29.15 -27.57
C ASP A 392 14.35 27.73 -27.30
N THR A 393 13.98 27.45 -26.04
CA THR A 393 13.67 26.11 -25.51
C THR A 393 12.44 26.14 -24.61
N LEU A 394 11.79 24.98 -24.47
CA LEU A 394 10.74 24.78 -23.47
C LEU A 394 11.39 24.67 -22.07
N VAL A 395 10.70 25.16 -21.05
CA VAL A 395 11.10 25.04 -19.63
C VAL A 395 10.15 24.13 -18.88
N GLU A 396 10.63 23.53 -17.79
CA GLU A 396 9.78 22.78 -16.87
C GLU A 396 8.91 23.70 -16.03
N VAL A 397 7.63 23.34 -15.89
CA VAL A 397 6.76 23.95 -14.89
C VAL A 397 6.98 23.20 -13.58
N PRO A 398 7.43 23.87 -12.50
CA PRO A 398 7.79 23.19 -11.26
C PRO A 398 6.60 22.49 -10.61
N ALA A 399 6.77 21.19 -10.35
CA ALA A 399 5.93 20.41 -9.45
C ALA A 399 6.81 19.89 -8.32
N PRO A 400 7.05 20.65 -7.24
CA PRO A 400 7.83 20.16 -6.09
C PRO A 400 7.04 19.15 -5.26
N MET A 401 7.75 18.32 -4.49
CA MET A 401 7.12 17.45 -3.51
C MET A 401 6.45 18.31 -2.43
N PRO A 402 5.19 18.06 -2.06
CA PRO A 402 4.53 18.79 -0.98
C PRO A 402 5.28 18.62 0.34
N ALA A 403 5.44 19.70 1.10
CA ALA A 403 6.06 19.66 2.44
C ALA A 403 5.15 19.00 3.49
N LEU A 404 3.84 19.07 3.28
CA LEU A 404 2.81 18.41 4.09
C LEU A 404 2.01 17.43 3.22
N PRO A 405 1.44 16.35 3.80
CA PRO A 405 0.59 15.46 3.05
C PRO A 405 -0.61 16.20 2.45
N GLN A 406 -0.89 15.93 1.18
CA GLN A 406 -2.06 16.48 0.50
C GLN A 406 -3.36 15.85 1.01
N ILE A 407 -3.27 14.63 1.54
CA ILE A 407 -4.32 13.93 2.27
C ILE A 407 -3.67 13.37 3.54
N GLU A 408 -4.20 13.72 4.70
CA GLU A 408 -3.73 13.27 5.99
C GLU A 408 -4.89 12.75 6.84
N VAL A 409 -4.89 11.46 7.11
CA VAL A 409 -5.92 10.79 7.92
C VAL A 409 -5.37 10.49 9.30
N ASN A 410 -6.12 10.87 10.33
CA ASN A 410 -5.90 10.47 11.71
C ASN A 410 -7.09 9.67 12.19
N GLU A 411 -6.85 8.41 12.49
CA GLU A 411 -7.86 7.49 13.00
C GLU A 411 -7.55 7.15 14.46
N GLU A 412 -8.51 7.37 15.35
CA GLU A 412 -8.45 6.91 16.74
C GLU A 412 -9.46 5.77 16.96
N ILE A 413 -8.96 4.63 17.42
CA ILE A 413 -9.76 3.43 17.68
C ILE A 413 -9.65 3.09 19.17
N SER A 414 -10.80 3.00 19.84
CA SER A 414 -10.89 2.49 21.22
C SER A 414 -11.62 1.17 21.23
N ILE A 415 -11.00 0.11 21.77
CA ILE A 415 -11.50 -1.26 21.75
C ILE A 415 -11.66 -1.78 23.18
N SER A 416 -12.83 -2.34 23.49
CA SER A 416 -13.05 -3.12 24.72
C SER A 416 -13.43 -4.55 24.37
N LEU A 417 -12.61 -5.51 24.82
CA LEU A 417 -12.86 -6.95 24.65
C LEU A 417 -13.53 -7.59 25.89
N ARG A 418 -13.95 -6.78 26.86
CA ARG A 418 -14.59 -7.27 28.09
C ARG A 418 -15.96 -7.87 27.80
N LYS A 419 -16.16 -9.14 28.15
CA LYS A 419 -17.48 -9.79 28.09
C LYS A 419 -18.41 -9.21 29.18
N PRO A 420 -19.72 -9.04 28.93
CA PRO A 420 -20.50 -9.58 27.80
C PRO A 420 -20.55 -8.70 26.54
N GLN A 421 -20.14 -7.42 26.61
CA GLN A 421 -20.22 -6.47 25.50
C GLN A 421 -18.84 -6.09 24.98
N ARG A 422 -18.51 -6.63 23.80
CA ARG A 422 -17.33 -6.27 23.04
C ARG A 422 -17.69 -5.19 22.03
N TRP A 423 -16.91 -4.12 21.97
CA TRP A 423 -17.18 -3.00 21.07
C TRP A 423 -15.88 -2.30 20.66
N ALA A 424 -15.93 -1.57 19.55
CA ALA A 424 -14.93 -0.59 19.17
C ALA A 424 -15.59 0.72 18.73
N SER A 425 -14.98 1.85 19.06
CA SER A 425 -15.35 3.17 18.54
C SER A 425 -14.23 3.72 17.68
N PHE A 426 -14.58 4.35 16.57
CA PHE A 426 -13.66 4.92 15.60
C PHE A 426 -13.95 6.41 15.50
N THR A 427 -12.90 7.21 15.43
CA THR A 427 -12.95 8.61 15.06
C THR A 427 -11.96 8.81 13.93
N VAL A 428 -12.43 9.35 12.81
CA VAL A 428 -11.62 9.58 11.62
C VAL A 428 -11.64 11.07 11.32
N ASP A 429 -10.45 11.69 11.37
CA ASP A 429 -10.23 13.07 10.96
C ASP A 429 -9.37 13.08 9.70
N THR A 430 -9.91 13.59 8.59
CA THR A 430 -9.19 13.68 7.32
C THR A 430 -8.95 15.14 6.95
N ILE A 431 -7.69 15.49 6.68
CA ILE A 431 -7.29 16.83 6.22
C ILE A 431 -6.90 16.75 4.74
N TYR A 432 -7.59 17.55 3.93
CA TYR A 432 -7.34 17.70 2.50
C TYR A 432 -6.68 19.05 2.22
N ARG A 433 -5.59 19.04 1.45
CA ARG A 433 -4.80 20.24 1.10
C ARG A 433 -4.59 20.38 -0.40
N GLN A 434 -4.13 21.56 -0.83
CA GLN A 434 -3.72 21.83 -2.21
C GLN A 434 -4.81 21.52 -3.25
N GLY A 435 -6.05 21.96 -2.98
CA GLY A 435 -7.20 21.80 -3.88
C GLY A 435 -7.88 20.43 -3.84
N ARG A 436 -7.48 19.52 -2.93
CA ARG A 436 -8.16 18.23 -2.76
C ARG A 436 -9.44 18.32 -1.94
N GLY A 437 -9.58 19.37 -1.13
CA GLY A 437 -10.76 19.60 -0.29
C GLY A 437 -11.98 20.11 -1.04
N GLU A 438 -11.80 20.80 -2.18
CA GLU A 438 -12.90 21.39 -2.96
C GLU A 438 -13.93 20.35 -3.40
N ARG A 439 -13.48 19.20 -3.90
CA ARG A 439 -14.37 18.10 -4.31
C ARG A 439 -15.14 17.52 -3.12
N VAL A 440 -14.49 17.42 -1.97
CA VAL A 440 -15.11 16.93 -0.75
C VAL A 440 -16.16 17.94 -0.27
N ALA A 441 -15.80 19.23 -0.18
CA ALA A 441 -16.75 20.29 0.16
C ALA A 441 -17.95 20.33 -0.79
N GLY A 442 -17.72 20.23 -2.11
CA GLY A 442 -18.78 20.15 -3.11
C GLY A 442 -19.77 19.01 -2.85
N SER A 443 -19.29 17.81 -2.50
CA SER A 443 -20.21 16.71 -2.13
C SER A 443 -21.06 16.98 -0.89
N PHE A 444 -20.54 17.70 0.11
CA PHE A 444 -21.32 18.09 1.27
C PHE A 444 -22.37 19.16 0.93
N ASP A 445 -22.04 20.08 0.03
CA ASP A 445 -22.96 21.14 -0.43
C ASP A 445 -24.04 20.59 -1.37
N ASP A 446 -23.68 19.68 -2.28
CA ASP A 446 -24.56 19.13 -3.32
C ASP A 446 -25.47 18.00 -2.78
N ASP A 447 -24.91 17.03 -2.05
CA ASP A 447 -25.63 15.81 -1.62
C ASP A 447 -26.14 15.89 -0.17
N GLY A 448 -25.58 16.81 0.62
CA GLY A 448 -25.83 16.94 2.05
C GLY A 448 -25.04 15.95 2.92
N ALA A 449 -24.69 16.40 4.13
CA ALA A 449 -23.85 15.63 5.06
C ALA A 449 -24.37 14.23 5.41
N GLN A 450 -25.69 14.03 5.41
CA GLN A 450 -26.29 12.72 5.68
C GLN A 450 -25.97 11.71 4.57
N THR A 451 -26.22 12.06 3.31
CA THR A 451 -25.94 11.22 2.14
C THR A 451 -24.45 10.92 2.03
N VAL A 452 -23.60 11.93 2.24
CA VAL A 452 -22.14 11.74 2.29
C VAL A 452 -21.76 10.74 3.40
N GLY A 453 -22.39 10.86 4.57
CA GLY A 453 -22.20 9.94 5.68
C GLY A 453 -22.61 8.50 5.37
N GLU A 454 -23.69 8.30 4.62
CA GLU A 454 -24.13 6.97 4.16
C GLU A 454 -23.08 6.37 3.21
N HIS A 455 -22.58 7.13 2.23
CA HIS A 455 -21.52 6.69 1.33
C HIS A 455 -20.20 6.35 2.07
N TYR A 456 -19.81 7.17 3.05
CA TYR A 456 -18.61 6.89 3.86
C TYR A 456 -18.80 5.63 4.72
N LEU A 457 -19.98 5.43 5.30
CA LEU A 457 -20.31 4.21 6.03
C LEU A 457 -20.25 2.98 5.12
N GLU A 458 -20.86 3.04 3.94
CA GLU A 458 -20.81 1.95 2.95
C GLU A 458 -19.38 1.60 2.56
N PHE A 459 -18.53 2.62 2.34
CA PHE A 459 -17.11 2.44 2.08
C PHE A 459 -16.39 1.77 3.25
N MET A 460 -16.60 2.24 4.48
CA MET A 460 -15.97 1.66 5.67
C MET A 460 -16.47 0.25 6.00
N GLN A 461 -17.72 -0.08 5.64
CA GLN A 461 -18.30 -1.42 5.79
C GLN A 461 -17.67 -2.47 4.87
N GLN A 462 -16.93 -2.07 3.82
CA GLN A 462 -16.09 -2.98 3.04
C GLN A 462 -14.93 -3.55 3.87
N TYR A 463 -14.53 -2.83 4.92
CA TYR A 463 -13.47 -3.23 5.85
C TYR A 463 -13.99 -3.77 7.18
N TYR A 464 -15.15 -3.27 7.64
CA TYR A 464 -15.73 -3.58 8.95
C TYR A 464 -17.22 -3.96 8.85
N THR A 465 -17.53 -5.26 8.85
CA THR A 465 -18.86 -5.82 8.54
C THR A 465 -20.03 -5.31 9.40
N ALA A 466 -19.81 -5.02 10.69
CA ALA A 466 -20.86 -4.61 11.64
C ALA A 466 -20.70 -3.15 12.12
N LEU A 467 -20.05 -2.32 11.29
CA LEU A 467 -19.84 -0.91 11.58
C LEU A 467 -21.15 -0.13 11.40
N THR A 468 -21.46 0.72 12.36
CA THR A 468 -22.58 1.67 12.30
C THR A 468 -22.06 3.09 12.49
N GLN A 469 -22.72 4.06 11.86
CA GLN A 469 -22.42 5.47 12.04
C GLN A 469 -22.99 5.96 13.38
N VAL A 470 -22.18 6.68 14.16
CA VAL A 470 -22.57 7.26 15.45
C VAL A 470 -23.19 8.64 15.26
N SER A 471 -22.63 9.43 14.35
CA SER A 471 -23.11 10.76 14.00
C SER A 471 -22.90 11.04 12.52
N VAL A 472 -23.76 11.91 11.96
CA VAL A 472 -23.55 12.48 10.63
C VAL A 472 -22.17 13.12 10.56
N PRO A 473 -21.37 12.89 9.50
CA PRO A 473 -20.05 13.49 9.40
C PRO A 473 -20.14 15.01 9.33
N SER A 474 -19.10 15.68 9.79
CA SER A 474 -18.98 17.13 9.67
C SER A 474 -17.81 17.51 8.80
N ILE A 475 -17.88 18.72 8.24
CA ILE A 475 -16.82 19.32 7.44
C ILE A 475 -16.50 20.72 7.99
N ASP A 476 -15.20 21.01 8.13
CA ASP A 476 -14.67 22.35 8.32
C ASP A 476 -13.95 22.76 7.04
N ALA A 477 -14.61 23.60 6.24
CA ALA A 477 -14.08 24.18 5.02
C ALA A 477 -13.82 25.69 5.16
N ALA A 478 -13.73 26.22 6.40
CA ALA A 478 -13.48 27.65 6.63
C ALA A 478 -12.09 28.09 6.12
N ASP A 479 -11.11 27.19 6.17
CA ASP A 479 -9.82 27.36 5.50
C ASP A 479 -9.78 26.50 4.21
N PRO A 480 -9.89 27.09 3.01
CA PRO A 480 -9.87 26.34 1.75
C PRO A 480 -8.52 25.63 1.48
N LEU A 481 -7.44 26.01 2.18
CA LEU A 481 -6.15 25.33 2.08
C LEU A 481 -6.06 24.07 2.96
N ASN A 482 -6.95 23.93 3.95
CA ASN A 482 -6.97 22.83 4.91
C ASN A 482 -8.41 22.42 5.25
N VAL A 483 -9.12 21.88 4.27
CA VAL A 483 -10.47 21.32 4.47
C VAL A 483 -10.38 20.07 5.33
N ARG A 484 -11.23 19.96 6.36
CA ARG A 484 -11.22 18.83 7.29
C ARG A 484 -12.58 18.15 7.34
N THR A 485 -12.60 16.83 7.33
CA THR A 485 -13.79 16.05 7.64
C THR A 485 -13.61 15.30 8.95
N HIS A 486 -14.72 15.09 9.65
CA HIS A 486 -14.77 14.34 10.89
C HIS A 486 -15.89 13.30 10.85
N GLU A 487 -15.54 12.05 11.17
CA GLU A 487 -16.44 10.90 11.11
C GLU A 487 -16.34 10.10 12.40
N ALA A 488 -17.47 9.54 12.86
CA ALA A 488 -17.53 8.73 14.07
C ALA A 488 -18.34 7.45 13.85
N TYR A 489 -17.73 6.32 14.18
CA TYR A 489 -18.33 4.99 13.99
C TYR A 489 -18.29 4.13 15.25
N ARG A 490 -19.17 3.14 15.28
CA ARG A 490 -19.24 2.11 16.33
C ARG A 490 -19.34 0.74 15.70
N LEU A 491 -18.49 -0.17 16.15
CA LEU A 491 -18.52 -1.58 15.83
C LEU A 491 -19.00 -2.35 17.05
N GLU A 492 -20.10 -3.08 16.91
CA GLU A 492 -20.52 -4.06 17.90
C GLU A 492 -19.99 -5.44 17.50
N TRP A 493 -19.17 -6.03 18.36
CA TRP A 493 -18.47 -7.26 18.01
C TRP A 493 -19.43 -8.44 17.95
N PRO A 494 -19.53 -9.17 16.82
CA PRO A 494 -20.40 -10.33 16.73
C PRO A 494 -20.00 -11.41 17.74
N ALA A 495 -20.98 -12.04 18.39
CA ALA A 495 -20.70 -13.05 19.44
C ALA A 495 -19.93 -14.29 18.93
N LYS A 496 -19.94 -14.56 17.62
CA LYS A 496 -19.32 -15.72 16.98
C LYS A 496 -17.93 -15.47 16.41
N GLU A 497 -17.46 -14.21 16.39
CA GLU A 497 -16.15 -13.84 15.85
C GLU A 497 -15.04 -13.90 16.91
N GLY A 498 -13.83 -14.26 16.46
CA GLY A 498 -12.61 -14.29 17.25
C GLY A 498 -12.16 -12.88 17.68
N ASP A 499 -10.97 -12.79 18.30
CA ASP A 499 -10.41 -11.52 18.81
C ASP A 499 -9.35 -10.93 17.86
N GLU A 500 -9.27 -11.42 16.62
CA GLU A 500 -8.42 -10.87 15.56
C GLU A 500 -9.13 -9.69 14.91
N LEU A 501 -8.44 -8.55 14.78
CA LEU A 501 -8.95 -7.36 14.12
C LEU A 501 -7.93 -6.83 13.12
N GLY A 502 -8.42 -6.43 11.94
CA GLY A 502 -7.64 -5.75 10.91
C GLY A 502 -7.69 -4.23 11.08
N PHE A 503 -6.54 -3.60 10.89
CA PHE A 503 -6.37 -2.15 10.84
C PHE A 503 -5.94 -1.77 9.41
N PRO A 504 -6.90 -1.42 8.52
CA PRO A 504 -6.63 -1.07 7.14
C PRO A 504 -6.16 0.37 7.03
N LEU A 505 -5.17 0.61 6.19
CA LEU A 505 -4.79 1.93 5.71
C LEU A 505 -5.69 2.33 4.53
N PHE A 506 -7.00 2.35 4.76
CA PHE A 506 -8.05 2.44 3.74
C PHE A 506 -7.89 3.63 2.79
N GLN A 507 -7.49 4.81 3.30
CA GLN A 507 -7.35 6.00 2.47
C GLN A 507 -6.21 5.84 1.48
N LEU A 508 -5.11 5.22 1.90
CA LEU A 508 -3.98 4.94 1.01
C LEU A 508 -4.35 3.89 -0.05
N GLY A 509 -5.31 3.01 0.26
CA GLY A 509 -5.82 2.00 -0.65
C GLY A 509 -6.57 2.56 -1.86
N GLU A 510 -7.20 3.74 -1.76
CA GLU A 510 -8.07 4.30 -2.81
C GLU A 510 -7.37 4.55 -4.16
N TRP A 511 -6.06 4.80 -4.16
CA TRP A 511 -5.28 5.03 -5.38
C TRP A 511 -4.19 3.98 -5.60
N MET A 512 -4.19 2.92 -4.80
CA MET A 512 -3.26 1.79 -4.90
C MET A 512 -3.95 0.60 -5.58
N ASP A 513 -4.51 0.85 -6.76
CA ASP A 513 -5.16 -0.18 -7.58
C ASP A 513 -4.19 -1.25 -8.07
N ALA A 514 -4.74 -2.42 -8.41
CA ALA A 514 -3.96 -3.47 -9.06
C ALA A 514 -3.52 -3.00 -10.45
N LEU A 515 -2.21 -2.89 -10.66
CA LEU A 515 -1.65 -2.49 -11.95
C LEU A 515 -1.64 -3.70 -12.92
N PRO A 516 -1.78 -3.48 -14.24
CA PRO A 516 -1.75 -4.54 -15.23
C PRO A 516 -0.42 -5.30 -15.21
N LYS A 517 -0.50 -6.64 -15.31
CA LYS A 517 0.69 -7.52 -15.36
C LYS A 517 1.17 -7.79 -16.80
N GLU A 518 0.30 -7.56 -17.79
CA GLU A 518 0.60 -7.80 -19.20
C GLU A 518 1.57 -6.77 -19.78
N PRO A 519 2.42 -7.14 -20.75
CA PRO A 519 3.23 -6.20 -21.51
C PRO A 519 2.36 -5.17 -22.23
N ARG A 520 2.82 -3.92 -22.24
CA ARG A 520 2.11 -2.79 -22.86
C ARG A 520 3.01 -1.99 -23.79
N LYS A 521 2.41 -1.21 -24.69
CA LYS A 521 3.13 -0.31 -25.61
C LYS A 521 3.17 1.12 -25.12
N SER A 522 2.13 1.56 -24.43
CA SER A 522 2.02 2.90 -23.85
C SER A 522 2.49 2.92 -22.39
N PRO A 523 2.95 4.08 -21.88
CA PRO A 523 3.05 4.30 -20.44
C PRO A 523 1.71 4.06 -19.73
N LEU A 524 1.76 3.77 -18.44
CA LEU A 524 0.60 3.64 -17.57
C LEU A 524 0.45 4.92 -16.74
N ALA A 525 -0.74 5.47 -16.64
CA ALA A 525 -1.05 6.56 -15.73
C ALA A 525 -0.95 6.09 -14.26
N LEU A 526 -0.37 6.91 -13.40
CA LEU A 526 -0.27 6.66 -11.96
C LEU A 526 -0.95 7.80 -11.20
N GLY A 527 -2.14 7.52 -10.70
CA GLY A 527 -3.00 8.47 -9.99
C GLY A 527 -2.59 8.75 -8.54
N GLY A 528 -3.49 9.38 -7.79
CA GLY A 528 -3.30 9.66 -6.37
C GLY A 528 -2.47 10.91 -6.02
N PRO A 529 -2.43 11.28 -4.73
CA PRO A 529 -1.63 12.39 -4.21
C PRO A 529 -0.13 12.13 -4.38
N ARG A 530 0.65 13.21 -4.39
CA ARG A 530 2.11 13.12 -4.34
C ARG A 530 2.60 12.74 -2.96
N LEU A 531 1.94 13.22 -1.91
CA LEU A 531 2.19 12.86 -0.53
C LEU A 531 0.86 12.59 0.17
N ALA A 532 0.73 11.44 0.81
CA ALA A 532 -0.40 11.14 1.69
C ALA A 532 0.05 10.33 2.90
N ARG A 533 -0.69 10.48 4.00
CA ARG A 533 -0.41 9.78 5.25
C ARG A 533 -1.70 9.34 5.91
N GLN A 534 -1.72 8.13 6.44
CA GLN A 534 -2.77 7.66 7.35
C GLN A 534 -2.12 7.17 8.64
N THR A 535 -2.61 7.66 9.77
CA THR A 535 -2.15 7.28 11.10
C THR A 535 -3.30 6.68 11.87
N VAL A 536 -3.19 5.39 12.22
CA VAL A 536 -4.16 4.67 13.06
C VAL A 536 -3.59 4.55 14.46
N ARG A 537 -4.33 5.01 15.47
CA ARG A 537 -3.99 4.93 16.89
C ARG A 537 -5.00 4.08 17.61
N VAL A 538 -4.57 2.93 18.12
CA VAL A 538 -5.44 1.95 18.75
C VAL A 538 -5.16 1.90 20.25
N HIS A 539 -6.22 2.08 21.03
CA HIS A 539 -6.24 1.83 22.45
C HIS A 539 -7.14 0.61 22.73
N SER A 540 -6.60 -0.42 23.38
CA SER A 540 -7.31 -1.67 23.67
C SER A 540 -7.33 -2.00 25.16
N ASP A 541 -8.44 -2.59 25.62
CA ASP A 541 -8.60 -3.18 26.95
C ASP A 541 -9.04 -4.66 26.82
N PRO A 542 -8.17 -5.64 27.18
CA PRO A 542 -6.85 -5.48 27.81
C PRO A 542 -5.79 -4.93 26.85
N ALA A 543 -4.76 -4.30 27.42
CA ALA A 543 -3.69 -3.66 26.65
C ALA A 543 -2.94 -4.65 25.76
N THR A 544 -2.83 -4.30 24.48
CA THR A 544 -2.09 -5.05 23.46
C THR A 544 -0.61 -4.66 23.44
N GLN A 545 0.24 -5.58 23.00
CA GLN A 545 1.67 -5.32 22.73
C GLN A 545 2.00 -5.83 21.34
N VAL A 546 2.74 -5.02 20.58
CA VAL A 546 3.28 -5.39 19.27
C VAL A 546 4.77 -5.09 19.23
N GLU A 547 5.52 -5.86 18.46
CA GLU A 547 6.89 -5.52 18.13
C GLU A 547 6.91 -4.36 17.12
N ALA A 548 7.89 -3.46 17.28
CA ALA A 548 8.07 -2.38 16.34
C ALA A 548 8.56 -2.93 15.00
N ASP A 549 7.89 -2.57 13.93
CA ASP A 549 8.21 -3.02 12.58
C ASP A 549 8.10 -1.86 11.59
N THR A 550 8.93 -1.85 10.56
CA THR A 550 8.86 -0.87 9.48
C THR A 550 9.17 -1.53 8.16
N GLN A 551 8.21 -1.45 7.25
CA GLN A 551 8.27 -2.07 5.94
C GLN A 551 8.15 -0.98 4.88
N VAL A 552 9.00 -1.09 3.84
CA VAL A 552 9.08 -0.09 2.78
C VAL A 552 9.10 -0.79 1.43
N VAL A 553 8.22 -0.34 0.54
CA VAL A 553 8.26 -0.68 -0.88
C VAL A 553 8.56 0.60 -1.65
N ALA A 554 9.68 0.61 -2.37
CA ALA A 554 10.11 1.79 -3.13
C ALA A 554 10.66 1.42 -4.50
N ASN A 555 10.32 2.25 -5.48
CA ASN A 555 10.83 2.18 -6.84
C ASN A 555 10.95 3.62 -7.41
N PRO A 556 11.38 3.80 -8.67
CA PRO A 556 11.53 5.13 -9.24
C PRO A 556 10.23 5.94 -9.36
N TRP A 557 9.05 5.31 -9.23
CA TRP A 557 7.75 5.93 -9.50
C TRP A 557 6.96 6.24 -8.24
N PHE A 558 7.05 5.40 -7.22
CA PHE A 558 6.43 5.60 -5.92
C PHE A 558 7.21 4.98 -4.77
N ARG A 559 6.89 5.41 -3.56
CA ARG A 559 7.31 4.81 -2.29
C ARG A 559 6.10 4.68 -1.37
N PHE A 560 5.90 3.49 -0.82
CA PHE A 560 4.95 3.22 0.24
C PHE A 560 5.71 2.70 1.47
N SER A 561 5.38 3.19 2.64
CA SER A 561 5.91 2.64 3.89
C SER A 561 4.84 2.48 4.95
N ARG A 562 4.92 1.38 5.70
CA ARG A 562 4.13 1.16 6.92
C ARG A 562 5.08 1.01 8.10
N SER A 563 4.89 1.81 9.14
CA SER A 563 5.56 1.62 10.43
C SER A 563 4.53 1.29 11.52
N ILE A 564 4.85 0.32 12.37
CA ILE A 564 4.04 -0.13 13.50
C ILE A 564 4.90 0.02 14.75
N ALA A 565 4.36 0.64 15.80
CA ALA A 565 5.06 0.76 17.07
C ALA A 565 4.09 0.99 18.23
N MET A 566 4.53 0.67 19.46
CA MET A 566 3.86 1.12 20.68
C MET A 566 4.32 2.54 21.04
N ARG A 567 3.39 3.49 21.20
CA ARG A 567 3.67 4.85 21.69
C ARG A 567 2.65 5.24 22.76
N GLU A 568 3.13 5.67 23.92
CA GLU A 568 2.27 6.09 25.04
C GLU A 568 1.18 5.06 25.41
N GLY A 569 1.51 3.76 25.29
CA GLY A 569 0.57 2.67 25.56
C GLY A 569 -0.48 2.43 24.47
N LYS A 570 -0.46 3.16 23.36
CA LYS A 570 -1.27 2.94 22.17
C LYS A 570 -0.47 2.21 21.09
N LEU A 571 -1.12 1.34 20.33
CA LEU A 571 -0.61 0.82 19.06
C LEU A 571 -0.73 1.94 18.01
N VAL A 572 0.36 2.29 17.36
CA VAL A 572 0.40 3.34 16.33
C VAL A 572 0.88 2.73 15.01
N ILE A 573 0.03 2.82 13.99
CA ILE A 573 0.29 2.36 12.63
C ILE A 573 0.33 3.59 11.73
N VAL A 574 1.45 3.84 11.05
CA VAL A 574 1.60 4.96 10.12
C VAL A 574 1.87 4.41 8.73
N GLY A 575 0.93 4.65 7.82
CA GLY A 575 1.13 4.49 6.39
C GLY A 575 1.53 5.82 5.76
N GLU A 576 2.52 5.80 4.88
CA GLU A 576 2.93 6.96 4.08
C GLU A 576 3.09 6.57 2.62
N TRP A 577 2.44 7.34 1.74
CA TRP A 577 2.50 7.21 0.29
C TRP A 577 3.20 8.42 -0.31
N GLN A 578 4.14 8.15 -1.21
CA GLN A 578 4.86 9.14 -1.99
C GLN A 578 4.84 8.76 -3.46
N ARG A 579 4.32 9.65 -4.31
CA ARG A 579 4.33 9.50 -5.76
C ARG A 579 5.32 10.47 -6.39
N PHE A 580 6.33 9.92 -7.05
CA PHE A 580 7.41 10.71 -7.66
C PHE A 580 7.05 11.21 -9.06
N THR A 581 6.27 10.42 -9.82
CA THR A 581 5.79 10.75 -11.18
C THR A 581 4.33 10.36 -11.38
N ASP A 582 3.66 10.92 -12.39
CA ASP A 582 2.28 10.65 -12.78
C ASP A 582 2.13 9.48 -13.76
N ARG A 583 3.23 8.83 -14.13
CA ARG A 583 3.23 7.74 -15.11
C ARG A 583 4.36 6.76 -14.91
N ILE A 584 4.11 5.52 -15.27
CA ILE A 584 5.09 4.44 -15.32
C ILE A 584 5.39 4.16 -16.80
N PRO A 585 6.66 4.24 -17.24
CA PRO A 585 7.04 3.86 -18.61
C PRO A 585 6.63 2.41 -18.93
N ALA A 586 6.29 2.13 -20.18
CA ALA A 586 5.78 0.81 -20.62
C ALA A 586 6.68 -0.37 -20.17
N ASN A 587 8.00 -0.20 -20.25
CA ASN A 587 8.98 -1.22 -19.83
C ASN A 587 9.11 -1.36 -18.29
N GLY A 588 8.53 -0.44 -17.52
CA GLY A 588 8.53 -0.44 -16.06
C GLY A 588 7.27 -1.03 -15.43
N VAL A 589 6.19 -1.21 -16.20
CA VAL A 589 4.86 -1.60 -15.69
C VAL A 589 4.90 -2.93 -14.94
N THR A 590 5.55 -3.96 -15.48
CA THR A 590 5.62 -5.28 -14.83
C THR A 590 6.30 -5.20 -13.45
N ARG A 591 7.38 -4.42 -13.32
CA ARG A 591 8.04 -4.19 -12.02
C ARG A 591 7.13 -3.40 -11.09
N ALA A 592 6.53 -2.31 -11.58
CA ALA A 592 5.63 -1.48 -10.79
C ALA A 592 4.42 -2.28 -10.27
N ALA A 593 3.89 -3.20 -11.08
CA ALA A 593 2.77 -4.06 -10.68
C ALA A 593 3.17 -5.01 -9.54
N ALA A 594 4.32 -5.66 -9.63
CA ALA A 594 4.83 -6.52 -8.55
C ALA A 594 5.12 -5.71 -7.27
N ASP A 595 5.64 -4.49 -7.40
CA ASP A 595 5.87 -3.60 -6.26
C ASP A 595 4.54 -3.10 -5.67
N MET A 596 3.55 -2.76 -6.50
CA MET A 596 2.23 -2.32 -6.05
C MET A 596 1.50 -3.45 -5.31
N GLU A 597 1.58 -4.69 -5.80
CA GLU A 597 1.04 -5.87 -5.11
C GLU A 597 1.63 -6.01 -3.70
N ARG A 598 2.97 -5.94 -3.57
CA ARG A 598 3.62 -5.95 -2.26
C ARG A 598 3.20 -4.77 -1.39
N ALA A 599 3.05 -3.57 -1.96
CA ALA A 599 2.60 -2.40 -1.19
C ALA A 599 1.15 -2.53 -0.72
N ARG A 600 0.27 -3.13 -1.54
CA ARG A 600 -1.13 -3.43 -1.19
C ARG A 600 -1.23 -4.47 -0.08
N ASP A 601 -0.36 -5.48 -0.07
CA ASP A 601 -0.28 -6.46 1.03
C ASP A 601 0.02 -5.79 2.38
N LEU A 602 0.70 -4.64 2.37
CA LEU A 602 1.01 -3.88 3.57
C LEU A 602 -0.12 -2.94 4.03
N LEU A 603 -1.19 -2.76 3.25
CA LEU A 603 -2.32 -1.90 3.64
C LEU A 603 -3.04 -2.43 4.88
N TYR A 604 -2.98 -3.73 5.14
CA TYR A 604 -3.69 -4.37 6.23
C TYR A 604 -2.73 -4.85 7.31
N PHE A 605 -2.92 -4.36 8.53
CA PHE A 605 -2.29 -4.93 9.72
C PHE A 605 -3.31 -5.71 10.52
N ASN A 606 -3.24 -7.04 10.44
CA ASN A 606 -4.07 -7.92 11.25
C ASN A 606 -3.34 -8.25 12.55
N HIS A 607 -4.05 -8.15 13.67
CA HIS A 607 -3.48 -8.50 14.97
C HIS A 607 -4.50 -9.20 15.86
N ASP A 608 -4.04 -10.26 16.53
CA ASP A 608 -4.80 -10.98 17.54
C ASP A 608 -4.72 -10.22 18.87
N LEU A 609 -5.85 -9.65 19.29
CA LEU A 609 -5.94 -8.87 20.50
C LEU A 609 -6.07 -9.75 21.77
N ARG A 610 -5.99 -11.08 21.65
CA ARG A 610 -5.93 -11.96 22.83
C ARG A 610 -4.73 -11.56 23.70
N PRO A 611 -4.92 -11.43 25.02
CA PRO A 611 -3.82 -11.13 25.92
C PRO A 611 -2.79 -12.26 25.84
N GLN A 612 -1.62 -11.96 25.27
CA GLN A 612 -0.50 -12.88 25.28
C GLN A 612 -0.13 -13.14 26.75
N ARG A 613 -0.42 -14.33 27.27
CA ARG A 613 0.13 -14.77 28.55
C ARG A 613 1.65 -14.72 28.39
N ARG A 614 2.31 -13.81 29.12
CA ARG A 614 3.77 -13.85 29.30
C ARG A 614 4.15 -15.26 29.73
N THR A 615 4.69 -16.06 28.81
CA THR A 615 5.45 -17.25 29.17
C THR A 615 6.73 -16.73 29.79
N GLN A 616 6.82 -16.81 31.12
CA GLN A 616 8.08 -16.56 31.80
C GLN A 616 9.11 -17.56 31.23
N PRO A 617 10.33 -17.11 30.87
CA PRO A 617 11.39 -18.02 30.45
C PRO A 617 11.63 -19.07 31.56
N PRO A 618 11.92 -20.34 31.21
CA PRO A 618 12.09 -21.39 32.19
C PRO A 618 13.19 -21.02 33.19
N ASP A 619 12.83 -20.96 34.48
CA ASP A 619 13.77 -20.67 35.55
C ASP A 619 14.65 -21.91 35.80
N TRP A 620 15.76 -22.00 35.06
CA TRP A 620 16.74 -23.08 35.20
C TRP A 620 17.29 -23.21 36.64
N ARG A 621 17.16 -22.17 37.49
CA ARG A 621 17.54 -22.26 38.91
C ARG A 621 16.66 -23.22 39.71
N ALA A 622 15.44 -23.51 39.24
CA ALA A 622 14.52 -24.47 39.85
C ALA A 622 15.05 -25.92 39.84
N LEU A 623 15.99 -26.25 38.94
CA LEU A 623 16.60 -27.59 38.82
C LEU A 623 17.87 -27.79 39.66
N GLY A 624 18.34 -26.76 40.37
CA GLY A 624 19.63 -26.82 41.10
C GLY A 624 19.69 -27.93 42.17
N TYR A 625 18.69 -28.03 43.03
CA TYR A 625 18.64 -29.06 44.08
C TYR A 625 18.31 -30.47 43.57
N PRO A 626 17.36 -30.65 42.62
CA PRO A 626 17.18 -31.93 41.92
C PRO A 626 18.49 -32.48 41.35
N LEU A 627 19.27 -31.64 40.67
CA LEU A 627 20.57 -32.04 40.11
C LEU A 627 21.59 -32.36 41.21
N ALA A 628 21.63 -31.57 42.29
CA ALA A 628 22.47 -31.84 43.45
C ALA A 628 22.16 -33.20 44.11
N GLY A 629 20.88 -33.60 44.17
CA GLY A 629 20.46 -34.92 44.65
C GLY A 629 21.00 -36.07 43.79
N LEU A 630 20.95 -35.93 42.46
CA LEU A 630 21.53 -36.91 41.53
C LEU A 630 23.06 -36.98 41.65
N VAL A 631 23.74 -35.84 41.77
CA VAL A 631 25.19 -35.78 42.00
C VAL A 631 25.57 -36.43 43.34
N ALA A 632 24.76 -36.20 44.39
CA ALA A 632 24.95 -36.84 45.70
C ALA A 632 24.79 -38.37 45.60
N LEU A 633 23.80 -38.86 44.84
CA LEU A 633 23.65 -40.29 44.57
C LEU A 633 24.91 -40.86 43.92
N VAL A 634 25.41 -40.25 42.83
CA VAL A 634 26.63 -40.72 42.15
C VAL A 634 27.84 -40.70 43.10
N SER A 635 28.00 -39.63 43.88
CA SER A 635 29.10 -39.49 44.83
C SER A 635 29.07 -40.56 45.92
N LEU A 636 27.89 -40.85 46.46
CA LEU A 636 27.68 -41.92 47.45
C LEU A 636 27.92 -43.31 46.84
N LEU A 637 27.53 -43.55 45.59
CA LEU A 637 27.82 -44.79 44.88
C LEU A 637 29.33 -44.99 44.67
N VAL A 638 30.05 -43.93 44.29
CA VAL A 638 31.52 -43.95 44.19
C VAL A 638 32.16 -44.24 45.55
N ALA A 639 31.67 -43.62 46.63
CA ALA A 639 32.15 -43.91 47.98
C ALA A 639 31.88 -45.38 48.38
N CYS A 640 30.70 -45.92 48.08
CA CYS A 640 30.39 -47.34 48.29
C CYS A 640 31.28 -48.26 47.45
N PHE A 641 31.66 -47.86 46.23
CA PHE A 641 32.55 -48.63 45.37
C PHE A 641 33.97 -48.72 45.95
N PHE A 642 34.51 -47.61 46.46
CA PHE A 642 35.79 -47.63 47.16
C PHE A 642 35.73 -48.39 48.49
N TRP A 643 34.62 -48.26 49.22
CA TRP A 643 34.38 -49.05 50.43
C TRP A 643 34.34 -50.56 50.13
N TRP A 644 33.76 -50.95 48.99
CA TRP A 644 33.76 -52.33 48.51
C TRP A 644 35.16 -52.83 48.14
N ARG A 645 35.94 -52.04 47.39
CA ARG A 645 37.34 -52.34 47.03
C ARG A 645 38.21 -52.57 48.26
N GLY A 646 37.95 -51.85 49.36
CA GLY A 646 38.58 -52.04 50.67
C GLY A 646 38.05 -53.24 51.49
N GLY A 647 37.20 -54.09 50.91
CA GLY A 647 36.62 -55.25 51.60
C GLY A 647 35.46 -54.92 52.55
N GLY A 648 34.91 -53.71 52.47
CA GLY A 648 33.83 -53.22 53.33
C GLY A 648 32.42 -53.51 52.80
N LEU A 649 31.42 -53.00 53.53
CA LEU A 649 29.99 -53.29 53.29
C LEU A 649 29.45 -52.70 51.97
N GLY A 650 30.17 -51.75 51.36
CA GLY A 650 29.81 -51.15 50.07
C GLY A 650 29.55 -52.17 48.96
N GLY A 651 30.10 -53.38 49.07
CA GLY A 651 29.84 -54.48 48.15
C GLY A 651 28.39 -54.94 48.11
N ILE A 652 27.56 -54.62 49.11
CA ILE A 652 26.11 -54.87 49.06
C ILE A 652 25.44 -54.16 47.88
N MET A 653 25.95 -53.00 47.44
CA MET A 653 25.40 -52.26 46.30
C MET A 653 25.67 -52.93 44.96
N PHE A 654 26.80 -53.65 44.83
CA PHE A 654 27.33 -54.12 43.54
C PHE A 654 27.38 -55.65 43.41
N ASP A 655 27.76 -56.36 44.48
CA ASP A 655 27.75 -57.82 44.59
C ASP A 655 27.32 -58.25 46.01
N PRO A 656 26.02 -58.14 46.32
CA PRO A 656 25.50 -58.45 47.65
C PRO A 656 25.67 -59.93 48.02
N HIS A 657 25.65 -60.83 47.04
CA HIS A 657 25.82 -62.26 47.30
C HIS A 657 27.25 -62.57 47.81
N ALA A 658 28.29 -62.14 47.09
CA ALA A 658 29.67 -62.37 47.52
C ALA A 658 30.03 -61.59 48.79
N THR A 659 29.42 -60.42 49.00
CA THR A 659 29.64 -59.61 50.20
C THR A 659 29.05 -60.28 51.44
N VAL A 660 27.85 -60.84 51.33
CA VAL A 660 27.19 -61.55 52.44
C VAL A 660 27.84 -62.90 52.72
N ALA A 661 28.27 -63.65 51.69
CA ALA A 661 28.96 -64.93 51.88
C ALA A 661 30.24 -64.81 52.72
N ARG A 662 30.91 -63.65 52.70
CA ARG A 662 32.11 -63.35 53.49
C ARG A 662 31.83 -62.86 54.92
N MET A 663 30.60 -62.44 55.23
CA MET A 663 30.25 -61.86 56.54
C MET A 663 30.52 -62.77 57.76
N PRO A 664 30.33 -64.10 57.70
CA PRO A 664 30.61 -64.97 58.85
C PRO A 664 32.07 -64.93 59.31
N GLN A 665 32.99 -64.69 58.36
CA GLN A 665 34.44 -64.69 58.60
C GLN A 665 35.00 -63.31 58.96
N HIS A 666 34.23 -62.23 58.80
CA HIS A 666 34.68 -60.85 59.04
C HIS A 666 33.77 -60.09 60.01
N ALA A 667 34.19 -59.97 61.27
CA ALA A 667 33.45 -59.23 62.30
C ALA A 667 33.17 -57.75 61.94
N ARG A 668 34.11 -57.09 61.24
CA ARG A 668 33.96 -55.68 60.81
C ARG A 668 32.81 -55.46 59.81
N LEU A 669 32.51 -56.43 58.95
CA LEU A 669 31.37 -56.36 58.02
C LEU A 669 30.05 -56.44 58.79
N ARG A 670 29.96 -57.32 59.78
CA ARG A 670 28.76 -57.47 60.63
C ARG A 670 28.48 -56.21 61.44
N TRP A 671 29.51 -55.61 62.03
CA TRP A 671 29.36 -54.32 62.74
C TRP A 671 28.96 -53.19 61.80
N SER A 672 29.57 -53.10 60.62
CA SER A 672 29.19 -52.13 59.58
C SER A 672 27.72 -52.29 59.16
N ALA A 673 27.24 -53.53 59.02
CA ALA A 673 25.85 -53.81 58.65
C ALA A 673 24.85 -53.30 59.70
N TRP A 674 25.13 -53.53 60.98
CA TRP A 674 24.31 -53.01 62.08
C TRP A 674 24.37 -51.49 62.19
N ALA A 675 25.54 -50.89 62.00
CA ALA A 675 25.70 -49.43 62.00
C ALA A 675 24.90 -48.78 60.86
N VAL A 676 24.98 -49.34 59.65
CA VAL A 676 24.20 -48.86 58.50
C VAL A 676 22.71 -49.01 58.77
N PHE A 677 22.24 -50.15 59.28
CA PHE A 677 20.84 -50.32 59.64
C PHE A 677 20.39 -49.27 60.67
N ALA A 678 21.15 -49.06 61.75
CA ALA A 678 20.81 -48.06 62.77
C ALA A 678 20.73 -46.63 62.21
N VAL A 679 21.72 -46.21 61.41
CA VAL A 679 21.73 -44.89 60.76
C VAL A 679 20.55 -44.75 59.80
N THR A 680 20.24 -45.82 59.06
CA THR A 680 19.13 -45.84 58.11
C THR A 680 17.78 -45.68 58.80
N THR A 681 17.58 -46.39 59.92
CA THR A 681 16.36 -46.32 60.72
C THR A 681 16.20 -44.96 61.37
N LEU A 682 17.27 -44.38 61.93
CA LEU A 682 17.25 -43.04 62.52
C LEU A 682 16.97 -41.95 61.48
N LEU A 683 17.62 -42.02 60.31
CA LEU A 683 17.40 -41.07 59.23
C LEU A 683 15.99 -41.20 58.66
N SER A 684 15.49 -42.41 58.47
CA SER A 684 14.12 -42.65 58.00
C SER A 684 13.10 -42.14 59.02
N ALA A 685 13.31 -42.36 60.31
CA ALA A 685 12.45 -41.83 61.36
C ALA A 685 12.47 -40.29 61.39
N TRP A 686 13.64 -39.67 61.19
CA TRP A 686 13.71 -38.22 61.06
C TRP A 686 12.92 -37.73 59.83
N VAL A 687 13.04 -38.40 58.68
CA VAL A 687 12.37 -37.99 57.45
C VAL A 687 10.85 -38.12 57.55
N TRP A 688 10.36 -39.32 57.89
CA TRP A 688 8.94 -39.65 57.83
C TRP A 688 8.14 -39.19 59.04
N LEU A 689 8.77 -39.14 60.22
CA LEU A 689 8.12 -38.76 61.47
C LEU A 689 8.54 -37.35 61.93
N HIS A 690 9.11 -36.51 61.05
CA HIS A 690 9.66 -35.20 61.43
C HIS A 690 8.69 -34.34 62.25
N ALA A 691 7.39 -34.41 61.92
CA ALA A 691 6.30 -33.65 62.55
C ALA A 691 5.83 -34.20 63.90
N LEU A 692 6.30 -35.38 64.32
CA LEU A 692 5.93 -36.01 65.59
C LEU A 692 6.93 -35.68 66.71
N PRO A 693 6.49 -35.68 67.99
CA PRO A 693 7.37 -35.46 69.12
C PRO A 693 8.42 -36.58 69.27
N LEU A 694 9.52 -36.30 69.98
CA LEU A 694 10.67 -37.21 70.11
C LEU A 694 10.29 -38.61 70.64
N TRP A 695 9.34 -38.70 71.57
CA TRP A 695 8.87 -39.98 72.10
C TRP A 695 8.17 -40.84 71.04
N ALA A 696 7.41 -40.24 70.12
CA ALA A 696 6.74 -40.93 69.04
C ALA A 696 7.72 -41.36 67.95
N LYS A 697 8.77 -40.56 67.69
CA LYS A 697 9.90 -40.96 66.83
C LYS A 697 10.62 -42.18 67.40
N ALA A 698 10.89 -42.19 68.70
CA ALA A 698 11.49 -43.33 69.39
C ALA A 698 10.59 -44.58 69.31
N GLY A 699 9.28 -44.43 69.51
CA GLY A 699 8.30 -45.51 69.31
C GLY A 699 8.31 -46.07 67.89
N GLY A 700 8.34 -45.20 66.87
CA GLY A 700 8.43 -45.60 65.46
C GLY A 700 9.71 -46.39 65.15
N VAL A 701 10.86 -45.98 65.70
CA VAL A 701 12.12 -46.71 65.57
C VAL A 701 12.01 -48.11 66.18
N ILE A 702 11.44 -48.23 67.38
CA ILE A 702 11.23 -49.53 68.05
C ILE A 702 10.36 -50.46 67.19
N VAL A 703 9.27 -49.92 66.62
CA VAL A 703 8.37 -50.69 65.74
C VAL A 703 9.09 -51.17 64.49
N VAL A 704 9.86 -50.32 63.81
CA VAL A 704 10.62 -50.71 62.61
C VAL A 704 11.63 -51.81 62.93
N VAL A 705 12.34 -51.70 64.06
CA VAL A 705 13.28 -52.74 64.51
C VAL A 705 12.55 -54.05 64.83
N ALA A 706 11.40 -53.99 65.51
CA ALA A 706 10.58 -55.17 65.80
C ALA A 706 10.07 -55.85 64.53
N ILE A 707 9.60 -55.08 63.54
CA ILE A 707 9.15 -55.56 62.23
C ILE A 707 10.32 -56.21 61.47
N ALA A 708 11.50 -55.61 61.46
CA ALA A 708 12.69 -56.17 60.81
C ALA A 708 13.13 -57.50 61.45
N LEU A 709 13.12 -57.58 62.80
CA LEU A 709 13.42 -58.80 63.54
C LEU A 709 12.38 -59.90 63.26
N LEU A 710 11.10 -59.56 63.33
CA LEU A 710 10.00 -60.49 63.02
C LEU A 710 10.08 -61.00 61.58
N GLY A 711 10.35 -60.09 60.63
CA GLY A 711 10.59 -60.45 59.23
C GLY A 711 11.73 -61.44 59.05
N CYS A 712 12.85 -61.27 59.75
CA CYS A 712 13.96 -62.23 59.71
C CYS A 712 13.60 -63.59 60.32
N VAL A 713 12.79 -63.62 61.38
CA VAL A 713 12.30 -64.87 62.00
C VAL A 713 11.33 -65.59 61.05
N LEU A 714 10.39 -64.88 60.45
CA LEU A 714 9.46 -65.41 59.44
C LEU A 714 10.20 -65.93 58.22
N LEU A 715 11.17 -65.16 57.71
CA LEU A 715 12.00 -65.56 56.58
C LEU A 715 12.76 -66.85 56.87
N LYS A 716 13.35 -66.99 58.06
CA LYS A 716 14.00 -68.22 58.49
C LYS A 716 13.04 -69.41 58.49
N GLN A 717 11.81 -69.21 58.95
CA GLN A 717 10.80 -70.25 59.00
C GLN A 717 10.32 -70.67 57.60
N ILE A 718 10.09 -69.70 56.70
CA ILE A 718 9.71 -69.94 55.31
C ILE A 718 10.84 -70.64 54.55
N LEU A 719 12.09 -70.22 54.74
CA LEU A 719 13.26 -70.89 54.14
C LEU A 719 13.38 -72.35 54.61
N ARG A 720 13.08 -72.63 55.88
CA ARG A 720 13.02 -73.99 56.42
C ARG A 720 11.93 -74.83 55.73
N TRP A 721 10.74 -74.28 55.55
CA TRP A 721 9.67 -74.94 54.79
C TRP A 721 10.06 -75.21 53.32
N MET A 722 10.86 -74.33 52.73
CA MET A 722 11.37 -74.47 51.37
C MET A 722 12.65 -75.34 51.26
N GLY A 723 13.01 -76.07 52.33
CA GLY A 723 14.13 -77.02 52.33
C GLY A 723 15.52 -76.38 52.42
N SER A 724 15.64 -75.16 52.97
CA SER A 724 16.91 -74.44 53.15
C SER A 724 17.20 -74.19 54.63
N GLY A 725 18.41 -74.53 55.09
CA GLY A 725 18.84 -74.28 56.47
C GLY A 725 19.50 -72.91 56.62
N ALA A 726 18.79 -71.93 57.19
CA ALA A 726 19.36 -70.61 57.49
C ALA A 726 19.54 -70.40 59.01
N GLN A 727 20.73 -69.95 59.43
CA GLN A 727 20.96 -69.57 60.82
C GLN A 727 20.60 -68.10 61.04
N LEU A 728 19.86 -67.81 62.11
CA LEU A 728 19.39 -66.44 62.40
C LEU A 728 20.56 -65.46 62.56
N GLY A 729 21.68 -65.92 63.14
CA GLY A 729 22.92 -65.13 63.29
C GLY A 729 23.64 -64.78 61.98
N GLN A 730 23.28 -65.41 60.85
CA GLN A 730 23.79 -65.09 59.52
C GLN A 730 22.79 -64.23 58.73
N VAL A 731 21.49 -64.52 58.86
CA VAL A 731 20.42 -63.78 58.16
C VAL A 731 20.26 -62.36 58.68
N LEU A 732 20.33 -62.16 60.01
CA LEU A 732 20.16 -60.83 60.62
C LEU A 732 21.19 -59.79 60.15
N PRO A 733 22.52 -60.03 60.26
CA PRO A 733 23.50 -59.06 59.76
C PRO A 733 23.47 -58.91 58.23
N ALA A 734 23.10 -59.95 57.49
CA ALA A 734 22.92 -59.85 56.04
C ALA A 734 21.78 -58.89 55.69
N MET A 735 20.62 -59.05 56.31
CA MET A 735 19.46 -58.20 56.10
C MET A 735 19.66 -56.77 56.62
N ALA A 736 20.36 -56.61 57.75
CA ALA A 736 20.74 -55.30 58.27
C ALA A 736 21.64 -54.54 57.27
N GLY A 737 22.60 -55.25 56.66
CA GLY A 737 23.49 -54.66 55.65
C GLY A 737 22.75 -54.23 54.38
N CYS A 738 21.68 -54.95 54.01
CA CYS A 738 20.83 -54.59 52.88
C CYS A 738 20.16 -53.23 53.04
N ALA A 739 20.15 -52.59 54.21
CA ALA A 739 19.66 -51.22 54.36
C ALA A 739 20.52 -50.16 53.61
N LEU A 740 21.74 -50.50 53.18
CA LEU A 740 22.66 -49.58 52.52
C LEU A 740 22.13 -48.90 51.24
N PRO A 741 21.49 -49.59 50.27
CA PRO A 741 20.92 -48.96 49.08
C PRO A 741 19.80 -47.97 49.42
N TRP A 742 18.98 -48.28 50.43
CA TRP A 742 17.96 -47.37 50.92
C TRP A 742 18.59 -46.13 51.58
N LEU A 743 19.63 -46.31 52.40
CA LEU A 743 20.36 -45.19 53.02
C LEU A 743 20.96 -44.23 51.99
N VAL A 744 21.62 -44.78 50.97
CA VAL A 744 22.25 -44.00 49.89
C VAL A 744 21.21 -43.16 49.14
N CYS A 745 20.09 -43.78 48.77
CA CYS A 745 19.03 -43.09 48.06
C CYS A 745 18.28 -42.09 48.96
N LEU A 746 18.10 -42.41 50.24
CA LEU A 746 17.48 -41.52 51.23
C LEU A 746 18.32 -40.27 51.47
N LEU A 747 19.65 -40.40 51.58
CA LEU A 747 20.56 -39.26 51.71
C LEU A 747 20.53 -38.38 50.45
N ALA A 748 20.56 -38.98 49.25
CA ALA A 748 20.41 -38.26 48.00
C ALA A 748 19.06 -37.54 47.88
N ALA A 749 17.98 -38.16 48.34
CA ALA A 749 16.64 -37.58 48.38
C ALA A 749 16.55 -36.38 49.34
N VAL A 750 17.21 -36.44 50.50
CA VAL A 750 17.30 -35.31 51.44
C VAL A 750 18.06 -34.13 50.82
N VAL A 751 19.12 -34.39 50.04
CA VAL A 751 19.84 -33.35 49.28
C VAL A 751 18.95 -32.77 48.18
N ALA A 752 18.19 -33.61 47.46
CA ALA A 752 17.24 -33.15 46.44
C ALA A 752 16.16 -32.22 47.01
N LEU A 753 15.77 -32.41 48.27
CA LEU A 753 14.81 -31.58 49.00
C LEU A 753 15.44 -30.36 49.69
N LYS A 754 16.75 -30.09 49.56
CA LYS A 754 17.45 -29.07 50.36
C LYS A 754 17.21 -29.25 51.88
N GLY A 755 17.03 -30.49 52.35
CA GLY A 755 16.69 -30.78 53.75
C GLY A 755 15.28 -30.33 54.20
N GLN A 756 14.44 -29.81 53.31
CA GLN A 756 13.07 -29.39 53.61
C GLN A 756 12.09 -30.57 53.56
N VAL A 757 12.25 -31.51 54.49
CA VAL A 757 11.44 -32.74 54.51
C VAL A 757 9.94 -32.51 54.73
N ALA A 758 9.57 -31.32 55.21
CA ALA A 758 8.17 -30.87 55.32
C ALA A 758 7.42 -30.91 53.97
N LEU A 759 8.12 -30.73 52.84
CA LEU A 759 7.55 -30.80 51.50
C LEU A 759 6.83 -32.14 51.23
N LEU A 760 7.31 -33.25 51.80
CA LEU A 760 6.69 -34.57 51.64
C LEU A 760 5.26 -34.64 52.20
N ARG A 761 4.90 -33.72 53.13
CA ARG A 761 3.57 -33.65 53.72
C ARG A 761 2.74 -32.51 53.15
N THR A 762 3.34 -31.34 52.94
CA THR A 762 2.62 -30.13 52.51
C THR A 762 2.38 -30.09 51.01
N GLY A 763 3.12 -30.87 50.21
CA GLY A 763 3.17 -30.73 48.76
C GLY A 763 3.94 -29.47 48.34
N ALA A 764 4.11 -29.29 47.03
CA ALA A 764 4.72 -28.11 46.44
C ALA A 764 3.71 -27.37 45.56
N THR A 765 3.70 -26.04 45.68
CA THR A 765 2.84 -25.15 44.89
C THR A 765 3.62 -24.38 43.82
N ASP A 766 4.95 -24.43 43.86
CA ASP A 766 5.86 -23.76 42.94
C ASP A 766 6.65 -24.77 42.07
N PRO A 767 7.11 -24.38 40.86
CA PRO A 767 7.83 -25.28 39.96
C PRO A 767 9.10 -25.90 40.55
N ALA A 768 9.83 -25.16 41.39
CA ALA A 768 11.04 -25.65 42.04
C ALA A 768 10.72 -26.73 43.08
N GLY A 769 9.72 -26.50 43.94
CA GLY A 769 9.26 -27.51 44.90
C GLY A 769 8.71 -28.76 44.20
N MET A 770 8.02 -28.62 43.07
CA MET A 770 7.52 -29.78 42.30
C MET A 770 8.67 -30.63 41.75
N ALA A 771 9.72 -30.00 41.19
CA ALA A 771 10.89 -30.71 40.69
C ALA A 771 11.66 -31.44 41.81
N GLN A 772 11.78 -30.81 42.98
CA GLN A 772 12.40 -31.41 44.18
C GLN A 772 11.61 -32.63 44.68
N LEU A 773 10.28 -32.51 44.78
CA LEU A 773 9.42 -33.62 45.17
C LEU A 773 9.47 -34.78 44.19
N ALA A 774 9.40 -34.50 42.88
CA ALA A 774 9.46 -35.54 41.85
C ALA A 774 10.79 -36.32 41.91
N THR A 775 11.91 -35.61 42.07
CA THR A 775 13.24 -36.24 42.18
C THR A 775 13.40 -37.01 43.48
N CYS A 776 12.88 -36.49 44.59
CA CYS A 776 12.84 -37.20 45.87
C CYS A 776 12.08 -38.53 45.76
N ILE A 777 10.87 -38.51 45.19
CA ILE A 777 10.04 -39.72 45.02
C ILE A 777 10.77 -40.74 44.14
N LEU A 778 11.38 -40.29 43.03
CA LEU A 778 12.14 -41.15 42.13
C LEU A 778 13.33 -41.82 42.84
N LEU A 779 14.09 -41.07 43.63
CA LEU A 779 15.22 -41.60 44.41
C LEU A 779 14.76 -42.62 45.46
N LEU A 780 13.65 -42.36 46.15
CA LEU A 780 13.08 -43.30 47.13
C LEU A 780 12.58 -44.59 46.47
N MET A 781 11.91 -44.49 45.33
CA MET A 781 11.49 -45.65 44.55
C MET A 781 12.70 -46.49 44.09
N LEU A 782 13.75 -45.83 43.60
CA LEU A 782 15.01 -46.49 43.25
C LEU A 782 15.63 -47.21 44.46
N GLY A 783 15.65 -46.56 45.62
CA GLY A 783 16.15 -47.13 46.86
C GLY A 783 15.39 -48.38 47.30
N ALA A 784 14.04 -48.38 47.23
CA ALA A 784 13.20 -49.53 47.57
C ALA A 784 13.43 -50.72 46.63
N LEU A 785 13.53 -50.43 45.32
CA LEU A 785 13.79 -51.45 44.31
C LEU A 785 15.19 -52.06 44.51
N TRP A 786 16.20 -51.23 44.73
CA TRP A 786 17.58 -51.70 44.93
C TRP A 786 17.72 -52.49 46.23
N TRP A 787 17.10 -52.03 47.32
CA TRP A 787 17.01 -52.77 48.59
C TRP A 787 16.41 -54.17 48.38
N SER A 788 15.34 -54.28 47.60
CA SER A 788 14.66 -55.56 47.32
C SER A 788 15.59 -56.53 46.58
N VAL A 789 16.28 -56.05 45.54
CA VAL A 789 17.25 -56.85 44.77
C VAL A 789 18.42 -57.32 45.65
N CYS A 790 19.00 -56.42 46.45
CA CYS A 790 20.09 -56.74 47.36
C CYS A 790 19.65 -57.73 48.44
N SER A 791 18.43 -57.59 48.96
CA SER A 791 17.86 -58.47 49.99
C SER A 791 17.72 -59.90 49.48
N VAL A 792 17.18 -60.09 48.26
CA VAL A 792 17.03 -61.44 47.67
C VAL A 792 18.40 -62.12 47.51
N GLN A 793 19.42 -61.39 47.05
CA GLN A 793 20.76 -61.92 46.88
C GLN A 793 21.48 -62.19 48.22
N ALA A 794 21.26 -61.33 49.22
CA ALA A 794 21.77 -61.52 50.57
C ALA A 794 21.16 -62.75 51.25
N VAL A 795 19.85 -62.98 51.05
CA VAL A 795 19.16 -64.17 51.55
C VAL A 795 19.67 -65.43 50.89
N ALA A 796 19.90 -65.41 49.57
CA ALA A 796 20.50 -66.55 48.86
C ALA A 796 21.88 -66.92 49.42
N ALA A 797 22.73 -65.91 49.68
CA ALA A 797 24.05 -66.10 50.26
C ALA A 797 24.02 -66.56 51.72
N ALA A 798 23.18 -65.96 52.56
CA ALA A 798 23.08 -66.28 53.99
C ALA A 798 22.42 -67.65 54.26
N ALA A 799 21.56 -68.12 53.35
CA ALA A 799 20.87 -69.40 53.46
C ALA A 799 21.52 -70.52 52.62
N GLY A 800 22.54 -70.20 51.81
CA GLY A 800 23.23 -71.15 50.93
C GLY A 800 22.33 -71.78 49.87
N CYS A 801 21.38 -71.03 49.31
CA CYS A 801 20.37 -71.54 48.39
C CYS A 801 20.32 -70.80 47.04
N ALA A 802 19.65 -71.39 46.05
CA ALA A 802 19.49 -70.77 44.74
C ALA A 802 18.70 -69.45 44.82
N ARG A 803 19.08 -68.47 43.99
CA ARG A 803 18.45 -67.13 43.96
C ARG A 803 16.93 -67.17 43.75
N THR A 804 16.43 -68.12 42.97
CA THR A 804 14.98 -68.32 42.74
C THR A 804 14.25 -68.73 44.01
N ARG A 805 14.86 -69.57 44.84
CA ARG A 805 14.31 -69.99 46.14
C ARG A 805 14.35 -68.84 47.16
N ALA A 806 15.45 -68.09 47.19
CA ALA A 806 15.58 -66.91 48.03
C ALA A 806 14.55 -65.82 47.67
N PHE A 807 14.30 -65.62 46.37
CA PHE A 807 13.25 -64.71 45.89
C PHE A 807 11.86 -65.14 46.37
N GLY A 808 11.51 -66.42 46.20
CA GLY A 808 10.23 -66.96 46.68
C GLY A 808 10.05 -66.81 48.19
N ALA A 809 11.10 -67.11 48.98
CA ALA A 809 11.05 -66.96 50.43
C ALA A 809 10.92 -65.49 50.86
N TRP A 810 11.67 -64.59 50.22
CA TRP A 810 11.60 -63.15 50.47
C TRP A 810 10.22 -62.59 50.11
N ALA A 811 9.68 -62.94 48.94
CA ALA A 811 8.37 -62.49 48.48
C ALA A 811 7.24 -62.94 49.43
N LEU A 812 7.26 -64.21 49.87
CA LEU A 812 6.30 -64.72 50.85
C LEU A 812 6.45 -64.04 52.21
N THR A 813 7.68 -63.74 52.64
CA THR A 813 7.94 -63.02 53.89
C THR A 813 7.40 -61.60 53.83
N VAL A 814 7.69 -60.86 52.76
CA VAL A 814 7.21 -59.49 52.57
C VAL A 814 5.68 -59.46 52.46
N ALA A 815 5.07 -60.42 51.76
CA ALA A 815 3.61 -60.55 51.68
C ALA A 815 2.97 -60.84 53.04
N ALA A 816 3.51 -61.82 53.80
CA ALA A 816 3.02 -62.16 55.13
C ALA A 816 3.17 -61.01 56.12
N LEU A 817 4.31 -60.31 56.08
CA LEU A 817 4.58 -59.14 56.92
C LEU A 817 3.66 -57.97 56.53
N GLY A 818 3.42 -57.76 55.23
CA GLY A 818 2.48 -56.76 54.72
C GLY A 818 1.05 -57.02 55.17
N ILE A 819 0.59 -58.27 55.10
CA ILE A 819 -0.74 -58.68 55.61
C ILE A 819 -0.80 -58.47 57.13
N LEU A 820 0.24 -58.86 57.87
CA LEU A 820 0.29 -58.68 59.32
C LEU A 820 0.25 -57.20 59.73
N ILE A 821 1.04 -56.35 59.06
CA ILE A 821 1.05 -54.91 59.28
C ILE A 821 -0.33 -54.33 58.94
N ALA A 822 -0.92 -54.71 57.81
CA ALA A 822 -2.25 -54.26 57.42
C ALA A 822 -3.30 -54.63 58.48
N VAL A 823 -3.36 -55.89 58.92
CA VAL A 823 -4.29 -56.38 59.95
C VAL A 823 -4.08 -55.67 61.30
N LEU A 824 -2.83 -55.41 61.70
CA LEU A 824 -2.52 -54.72 62.96
C LEU A 824 -2.75 -53.20 62.87
N SER A 825 -2.63 -52.61 61.69
CA SER A 825 -2.83 -51.17 61.47
C SER A 825 -4.29 -50.76 61.42
N VAL A 826 -5.21 -51.66 61.02
CA VAL A 826 -6.65 -51.38 60.92
C VAL A 826 -7.28 -51.00 62.28
N PRO A 827 -7.04 -51.72 63.39
CA PRO A 827 -7.53 -51.31 64.72
C PRO A 827 -6.95 -49.98 65.18
N VAL A 828 -5.67 -49.71 64.91
CA VAL A 828 -4.99 -48.46 65.29
C VAL A 828 -5.53 -47.27 64.50
N ALA A 829 -5.80 -47.46 63.21
CA ALA A 829 -6.41 -46.43 62.36
C ALA A 829 -7.86 -46.12 62.78
N VAL A 830 -8.65 -47.14 63.15
CA VAL A 830 -10.03 -46.95 63.63
C VAL A 830 -10.07 -46.23 64.98
N VAL A 831 -9.13 -46.51 65.89
CA VAL A 831 -9.01 -45.81 67.19
C VAL A 831 -8.44 -44.39 67.06
N ALA A 832 -7.66 -44.10 66.01
CA ALA A 832 -7.12 -42.76 65.75
C ALA A 832 -8.07 -41.86 64.93
N LEU A 833 -9.11 -42.44 64.32
CA LEU A 833 -10.16 -41.74 63.56
C LEU A 833 -11.49 -41.57 64.34
N ALA A 834 -11.64 -42.28 65.46
CA ALA A 834 -12.66 -42.03 66.48
C ALA A 834 -12.13 -41.03 67.53
#